data_AF-A0A2W4SHY6-F1
#
_entry.id   AF-A0A2W4SHY6-F1
#
_cell.length_a   1.000
_cell.length_b   1.000
_cell.length_c   1.000
_cell.angle_alpha   90.00
_cell.angle_beta   90.00
_cell.angle_gamma   90.00
#
_symmetry.space_group_name_H-M   'P 1'
#
loop_
_entity.id
_entity.type
_entity.pdbx_description
1 polymer ?
#
loop_
_entity_poly.entity_id
_entity_poly.type
_entity_poly.pdbx_seq_one_letter_code
_entity_poly.pdbx_strand_id
1 'polypeptide(L)'
;MEQGVRFGALVAGPEWAKWREATFPNRQQPSGGSLDLLPSPANSGEQKRLAAIRNPTVVRVLNELRKVTNNLIRVHGKPDLIRIELAREIGLSKRERAEIREQLRRQEKRRREAEEDLKSKGILQPTRAEIEKWLLWKESQERCPYTGDHISFDALFRNGEYDVEHIWPRSRSLDDSFRNKTLCRRDVNIEKGNRTPFEFYQSRPDEWAAIVTRLRGMTAKGRSAGMPYGKVKRFLAESMPEDFANRQLTDTSYAAREAVTFLKRLGSKSGAGTSVAVQAVAGRVTAQLRRLWQLNNMLADNAEKTRSDHRHHAIDALVVACTDPGMVHRLSRYWQQKDDPRAERPHLPAPWPGIRAEVQQLKDCGEIRISHRVRKKVSGPLHDEMPYGDTGKEIMKNGTILGVFVKRMPVEKLSLETLKIDDVAQISKTAKFVVRDKAIREALRNHLAAAGGDPKKAYPPYPRVTPNGPEIRSVRVLSLQQKSLMAPVAMSWNGERERQPNGFANLGTNHNVAFYRTSSGKAEYEIVSLYEAARRLARGEPIVRRQRDGAKFVMSLAAGEAVEFLDGERKGIWIVQGVWANGQVVLTRDYDARPTSKKESERLGMSGKREEFYPKVSTLISDSVRKISVDPIGRIRVAND
;
A
#
# COMPACT_ATOMS: atom_id res chain seq x y z
N MET A 1 27.62 32.17 -11.91
CA MET A 1 26.44 32.49 -11.10
C MET A 1 26.18 34.00 -11.03
N GLU A 2 27.21 34.84 -11.12
CA GLU A 2 27.09 36.31 -11.14
C GLU A 2 26.29 36.89 -12.33
N GLN A 3 26.13 36.14 -13.43
CA GLN A 3 25.34 36.57 -14.60
C GLN A 3 23.84 36.19 -14.53
N GLY A 4 23.30 35.77 -13.39
CA GLY A 4 21.87 35.45 -13.23
C GLY A 4 21.39 34.18 -13.97
N VAL A 5 22.31 33.40 -14.57
CA VAL A 5 21.98 32.14 -15.25
C VAL A 5 21.67 31.06 -14.20
N ARG A 6 20.45 30.51 -14.24
CA ARG A 6 19.99 29.43 -13.35
C ARG A 6 20.98 28.26 -13.39
N PHE A 7 21.38 27.74 -12.23
CA PHE A 7 22.29 26.59 -12.10
C PHE A 7 21.88 25.39 -12.98
N GLY A 8 20.57 25.16 -13.16
CA GLY A 8 20.04 24.13 -14.06
C GLY A 8 20.36 24.34 -15.55
N ALA A 9 20.52 25.59 -16.02
CA ALA A 9 20.93 25.91 -17.38
C ALA A 9 22.45 25.73 -17.56
N LEU A 10 23.25 26.04 -16.52
CA LEU A 10 24.70 25.80 -16.51
C LEU A 10 25.04 24.30 -16.58
N VAL A 11 24.29 23.45 -15.88
CA VAL A 11 24.49 21.99 -15.88
C VAL A 11 23.98 21.33 -17.19
N ALA A 12 23.20 22.03 -18.00
CA ALA A 12 22.74 21.56 -19.31
C ALA A 12 23.58 22.10 -20.48
N GLY A 13 24.54 22.99 -20.22
CA GLY A 13 25.37 23.61 -21.24
C GLY A 13 26.36 22.64 -21.92
N PRO A 14 26.76 22.92 -23.17
CA PRO A 14 27.65 22.06 -23.95
C PRO A 14 29.03 21.84 -23.31
N GLU A 15 29.55 22.80 -22.54
CA GLU A 15 30.83 22.66 -21.83
C GLU A 15 30.79 21.59 -20.72
N TRP A 16 29.71 21.54 -19.94
CA TRP A 16 29.53 20.51 -18.92
C TRP A 16 29.12 19.16 -19.51
N ALA A 17 28.57 19.12 -20.73
CA ALA A 17 28.38 17.86 -21.46
C ALA A 17 29.74 17.22 -21.79
N LYS A 18 30.67 18.01 -22.34
CA LYS A 18 32.06 17.58 -22.61
C LYS A 18 32.79 17.18 -21.33
N TRP A 19 32.68 17.96 -20.26
CA TRP A 19 33.26 17.59 -18.96
C TRP A 19 32.69 16.27 -18.44
N ARG A 20 31.37 16.06 -18.50
CA ARG A 20 30.75 14.79 -18.05
C ARG A 20 31.13 13.59 -18.90
N GLU A 21 31.39 13.77 -20.19
CA GLU A 21 31.95 12.73 -21.06
C GLU A 21 33.39 12.39 -20.69
N ALA A 22 34.21 13.40 -20.41
CA ALA A 22 35.59 13.19 -19.96
C ALA A 22 35.68 12.54 -18.57
N THR A 23 34.83 12.94 -17.62
CA THR A 23 34.87 12.47 -16.22
C THR A 23 34.12 11.15 -16.02
N PHE A 24 33.07 10.89 -16.80
CA PHE A 24 32.26 9.67 -16.71
C PHE A 24 32.12 9.01 -18.09
N PRO A 25 33.20 8.49 -18.69
CA PRO A 25 33.20 7.93 -20.04
C PRO A 25 32.26 6.72 -20.18
N ASN A 26 32.03 5.99 -19.09
CA ASN A 26 31.15 4.83 -19.03
C ASN A 26 29.71 5.17 -18.60
N ARG A 27 29.32 6.45 -18.52
CA ARG A 27 27.93 6.80 -18.22
C ARG A 27 27.04 6.35 -19.38
N GLN A 28 25.88 5.77 -19.06
CA GLN A 28 24.85 5.58 -20.08
C GLN A 28 24.41 6.96 -20.58
N GLN A 29 24.87 7.33 -21.78
CA GLN A 29 24.21 8.37 -22.55
C GLN A 29 22.79 7.87 -22.87
N PRO A 30 21.75 8.73 -22.91
CA PRO A 30 20.48 8.37 -23.53
C PRO A 30 20.74 8.15 -25.04
N SER A 31 21.24 6.97 -25.38
CA SER A 31 21.67 6.57 -26.72
C SER A 31 20.52 6.16 -27.64
N GLY A 32 19.38 6.83 -27.53
CA GLY A 32 18.22 6.52 -28.35
C GLY A 32 17.60 7.80 -28.87
N GLY A 33 17.50 7.91 -30.20
CA GLY A 33 16.55 8.82 -30.81
C GLY A 33 15.20 8.71 -30.12
N SER A 34 14.47 9.83 -30.09
CA SER A 34 13.13 9.91 -29.55
C SER A 34 12.26 8.72 -29.97
N LEU A 35 11.71 7.96 -29.02
CA LEU A 35 10.89 6.78 -29.30
C LEU A 35 9.45 7.18 -29.64
N ASP A 36 8.81 6.47 -30.57
CA ASP A 36 7.38 6.64 -30.84
C ASP A 36 6.50 6.05 -29.74
N LEU A 37 6.93 4.92 -29.18
CA LEU A 37 6.27 4.22 -28.08
C LEU A 37 7.31 3.80 -27.05
N LEU A 38 6.92 3.75 -25.77
CA LEU A 38 7.78 3.25 -24.71
C LEU A 38 8.07 1.76 -24.91
N PRO A 39 9.32 1.30 -24.70
CA PRO A 39 9.78 -0.02 -25.09
C PRO A 39 9.17 -1.13 -24.23
N SER A 40 8.88 -2.27 -24.84
CA SER A 40 8.39 -3.46 -24.14
C SER A 40 9.50 -4.11 -23.31
N PRO A 41 9.22 -4.68 -22.13
CA PRO A 41 10.15 -5.54 -21.38
C PRO A 41 10.56 -6.82 -22.13
N ALA A 42 9.97 -7.12 -23.29
CA ALA A 42 10.47 -8.18 -24.16
C ALA A 42 11.74 -7.77 -24.93
N ASN A 43 12.01 -6.47 -25.07
CA ASN A 43 13.21 -5.96 -25.73
C ASN A 43 14.44 -6.15 -24.81
N SER A 44 15.51 -6.73 -25.34
CA SER A 44 16.74 -7.04 -24.58
C SER A 44 17.40 -5.82 -23.92
N GLY A 45 17.43 -4.67 -24.60
CA GLY A 45 17.94 -3.41 -24.04
C GLY A 45 17.10 -2.91 -22.87
N GLU A 46 15.77 -3.00 -23.00
CA GLU A 46 14.86 -2.63 -21.92
C GLU A 46 14.94 -3.62 -20.74
N GLN A 47 15.14 -4.91 -20.98
CA GLN A 47 15.37 -5.89 -19.91
C GLN A 47 16.61 -5.54 -19.09
N LYS A 48 17.73 -5.21 -19.75
CA LYS A 48 18.96 -4.78 -19.07
C LYS A 48 18.73 -3.52 -18.23
N ARG A 49 17.99 -2.54 -18.76
CA ARG A 49 17.63 -1.31 -18.03
C ARG A 49 16.77 -1.60 -16.80
N LEU A 50 15.72 -2.41 -16.97
CA LEU A 50 14.82 -2.77 -15.87
C LEU A 50 15.54 -3.62 -14.81
N ALA A 51 16.50 -4.45 -15.20
CA ALA A 51 17.34 -5.22 -14.27
C ALA A 51 18.24 -4.31 -13.41
N ALA A 52 18.66 -3.14 -13.92
CA ALA A 52 19.42 -2.16 -13.15
C ALA A 52 18.56 -1.44 -12.08
N ILE A 53 17.24 -1.41 -12.24
CA ILE A 53 16.31 -0.83 -11.25
C ILE A 53 16.11 -1.83 -10.10
N ARG A 54 16.78 -1.56 -8.97
CA ARG A 54 16.78 -2.45 -7.80
C ARG A 54 15.41 -2.67 -7.15
N ASN A 55 14.46 -1.75 -7.35
CA ASN A 55 13.14 -1.86 -6.71
C ASN A 55 12.08 -2.46 -7.66
N PRO A 56 11.59 -3.70 -7.40
CA PRO A 56 10.61 -4.37 -8.27
C PRO A 56 9.23 -3.70 -8.29
N THR A 57 8.90 -2.90 -7.27
CA THR A 57 7.66 -2.10 -7.24
C THR A 57 7.74 -0.96 -8.25
N VAL A 58 8.90 -0.30 -8.35
CA VAL A 58 9.13 0.77 -9.34
C VAL A 58 9.07 0.18 -10.74
N VAL A 59 9.75 -0.94 -11.00
CA VAL A 59 9.68 -1.67 -12.28
C VAL A 59 8.23 -1.99 -12.67
N ARG A 60 7.42 -2.44 -11.72
CA ARG A 60 6.00 -2.70 -11.95
C ARG A 60 5.23 -1.43 -12.34
N VAL A 61 5.43 -0.33 -11.62
CA VAL A 61 4.77 0.95 -11.90
C VAL A 61 5.14 1.48 -13.28
N LEU A 62 6.43 1.44 -13.64
CA LEU A 62 6.88 1.84 -14.99
C LEU A 62 6.23 0.98 -16.08
N ASN A 63 6.06 -0.31 -15.83
CA ASN A 63 5.40 -1.22 -16.78
C ASN A 63 3.90 -0.95 -16.95
N GLU A 64 3.17 -0.61 -15.88
CA GLU A 64 1.77 -0.23 -16.02
C GLU A 64 1.64 1.16 -16.67
N LEU A 65 2.50 2.12 -16.31
CA LEU A 65 2.59 3.43 -16.95
C LEU A 65 2.84 3.32 -18.46
N ARG A 66 3.76 2.44 -18.86
CA ARG A 66 4.02 2.11 -20.27
C ARG A 66 2.76 1.66 -21.00
N LYS A 67 1.99 0.75 -20.40
CA LYS A 67 0.78 0.20 -21.03
C LYS A 67 -0.27 1.29 -21.23
N VAL A 68 -0.52 2.11 -20.21
CA VAL A 68 -1.49 3.22 -20.30
C VAL A 68 -1.04 4.22 -21.37
N THR A 69 0.21 4.71 -21.26
CA THR A 69 0.77 5.71 -22.17
C THR A 69 0.76 5.23 -23.63
N ASN A 70 1.24 4.02 -23.90
CA ASN A 70 1.26 3.49 -25.27
C ASN A 70 -0.15 3.23 -25.83
N ASN A 71 -1.14 2.93 -24.98
CA ASN A 71 -2.53 2.80 -25.46
C ASN A 71 -3.13 4.17 -25.78
N LEU A 72 -2.89 5.19 -24.95
CA LEU A 72 -3.31 6.56 -25.25
C LEU A 72 -2.66 7.08 -26.53
N ILE A 73 -1.36 6.87 -26.73
CA ILE A 73 -0.65 7.29 -27.95
C ILE A 73 -1.25 6.66 -29.21
N ARG A 74 -1.63 5.38 -29.15
CA ARG A 74 -2.25 4.69 -30.30
C ARG A 74 -3.62 5.24 -30.66
N VAL A 75 -4.35 5.81 -29.71
CA VAL A 75 -5.71 6.32 -29.92
C VAL A 75 -5.70 7.81 -30.27
N HIS A 76 -4.85 8.59 -29.60
CA HIS A 76 -4.89 10.07 -29.65
C HIS A 76 -3.61 10.70 -30.23
N GLY A 77 -2.61 9.90 -30.60
CA GLY A 77 -1.30 10.39 -31.01
C GLY A 77 -0.40 10.76 -29.82
N LYS A 78 0.83 11.23 -30.14
CA LYS A 78 1.80 11.64 -29.11
C LYS A 78 1.26 12.81 -28.29
N PRO A 79 1.42 12.85 -26.96
CA PRO A 79 1.00 14.00 -26.16
C PRO A 79 2.00 15.16 -26.29
N ASP A 80 1.52 16.39 -26.13
CA ASP A 80 2.37 17.59 -26.04
C ASP A 80 3.07 17.69 -24.67
N LEU A 81 2.37 17.27 -23.63
CA LEU A 81 2.79 17.35 -22.24
C LEU A 81 2.25 16.16 -21.44
N ILE A 82 3.09 15.57 -20.60
CA ILE A 82 2.72 14.54 -19.65
C ILE A 82 2.94 15.06 -18.23
N ARG A 83 1.87 15.09 -17.43
CA ARG A 83 1.96 15.38 -16.00
C ARG A 83 1.73 14.11 -15.19
N ILE A 84 2.59 13.88 -14.21
CA ILE A 84 2.50 12.70 -13.33
C ILE A 84 2.47 13.11 -11.86
N GLU A 85 1.67 12.41 -11.07
CA GLU A 85 1.76 12.38 -9.62
C GLU A 85 1.96 10.92 -9.22
N LEU A 86 2.98 10.62 -8.42
CA LEU A 86 3.16 9.29 -7.86
C LEU A 86 2.84 9.28 -6.37
N ALA A 87 2.31 8.17 -5.91
CA ALA A 87 2.11 7.98 -4.48
C ALA A 87 3.47 7.91 -3.77
N ARG A 88 3.61 8.65 -2.65
CA ARG A 88 4.83 8.73 -1.84
C ARG A 88 5.33 7.37 -1.33
N GLU A 89 4.47 6.36 -1.32
CA GLU A 89 4.80 4.99 -0.91
C GLU A 89 5.46 4.16 -2.03
N ILE A 90 5.37 4.61 -3.28
CA ILE A 90 5.97 3.91 -4.42
C ILE A 90 7.50 4.01 -4.30
N GLY A 91 8.16 2.86 -4.31
CA GLY A 91 9.61 2.78 -4.13
C GLY A 91 10.06 2.52 -2.70
N LEU A 92 9.13 2.49 -1.73
CA LEU A 92 9.45 2.06 -0.37
C LEU A 92 9.52 0.53 -0.26
N SER A 93 10.56 0.05 0.41
CA SER A 93 10.75 -1.36 0.76
C SER A 93 9.65 -1.85 1.72
N LYS A 94 9.56 -3.17 1.90
CA LYS A 94 8.64 -3.77 2.90
C LYS A 94 8.99 -3.28 4.32
N ARG A 95 10.29 -3.11 4.62
CA ARG A 95 10.81 -2.63 5.89
C ARG A 95 10.41 -1.18 6.14
N GLU A 96 10.69 -0.27 5.20
CA GLU A 96 10.32 1.16 5.32
C GLU A 96 8.80 1.34 5.48
N ARG A 97 7.99 0.57 4.75
CA ARG A 97 6.53 0.59 4.95
C ARG A 97 6.11 0.08 6.33
N ALA A 98 6.83 -0.90 6.90
CA ALA A 98 6.58 -1.37 8.25
C ALA A 98 6.98 -0.32 9.30
N GLU A 99 8.13 0.33 9.12
CA GLU A 99 8.61 1.42 9.97
C GLU A 99 7.63 2.61 9.95
N ILE A 100 7.16 3.04 8.77
CA ILE A 100 6.14 4.09 8.66
C ILE A 100 4.86 3.70 9.39
N ARG A 101 4.38 2.46 9.22
CA ARG A 101 3.20 1.97 9.94
C ARG A 101 3.40 1.97 11.45
N GLU A 102 4.58 1.58 11.91
CA GLU A 102 4.91 1.60 13.33
C GLU A 102 4.97 3.04 13.86
N GLN A 103 5.57 3.96 13.11
CA GLN A 103 5.59 5.38 13.44
C GLN A 103 4.18 5.97 13.50
N LEU A 104 3.30 5.64 12.55
CA LEU A 104 1.90 6.07 12.55
C LEU A 104 1.16 5.55 13.80
N ARG A 105 1.33 4.28 14.17
CA ARG A 105 0.76 3.72 15.40
C ARG A 105 1.25 4.42 16.66
N ARG A 106 2.55 4.72 16.72
CA ARG A 106 3.14 5.47 17.84
C ARG A 106 2.56 6.88 17.92
N GLN A 107 2.38 7.55 16.78
CA GLN A 107 1.77 8.89 16.71
C GLN A 107 0.29 8.86 17.12
N GLU A 108 -0.46 7.86 16.69
CA GLU A 108 -1.86 7.66 17.10
C GLU A 108 -1.97 7.44 18.61
N LYS A 109 -1.09 6.60 19.18
CA LYS A 109 -1.00 6.43 20.62
C LYS A 109 -0.71 7.75 21.35
N ARG A 110 0.29 8.52 20.90
CA ARG A 110 0.63 9.82 21.50
C ARG A 110 -0.50 10.84 21.39
N ARG A 111 -1.28 10.82 20.31
CA ARG A 111 -2.46 11.67 20.16
C ARG A 111 -3.55 11.30 21.14
N ARG A 112 -3.78 10.01 21.34
CA ARG A 112 -4.73 9.53 22.35
C ARG A 112 -4.28 9.91 23.77
N GLU A 113 -3.00 9.74 24.08
CA GLU A 113 -2.41 10.21 25.35
C GLU A 113 -2.61 11.72 25.54
N ALA A 114 -2.44 12.52 24.48
CA ALA A 114 -2.71 13.95 24.50
C ALA A 114 -4.19 14.26 24.76
N GLU A 115 -5.11 13.58 24.08
CA GLU A 115 -6.55 13.75 24.28
C GLU A 115 -6.97 13.41 25.71
N GLU A 116 -6.44 12.32 26.28
CA GLU A 116 -6.72 11.89 27.65
C GLU A 116 -6.18 12.89 28.69
N ASP A 117 -4.95 13.39 28.53
CA ASP A 117 -4.35 14.39 29.43
C ASP A 117 -5.02 15.78 29.33
N LEU A 118 -5.44 16.19 28.13
CA LEU A 118 -6.17 17.45 27.95
C LEU A 118 -7.56 17.39 28.59
N LYS A 119 -8.27 16.25 28.43
CA LYS A 119 -9.58 16.03 29.06
C LYS A 119 -9.51 16.01 30.57
N SER A 120 -8.51 15.33 31.15
CA SER A 120 -8.34 15.28 32.60
C SER A 120 -8.06 16.65 33.22
N LYS A 121 -7.55 17.61 32.44
CA LYS A 121 -7.24 18.99 32.86
C LYS A 121 -8.30 20.03 32.49
N GLY A 122 -9.49 19.57 32.08
CA GLY A 122 -10.67 20.42 31.85
C GLY A 122 -10.95 20.80 30.39
N ILE A 123 -10.15 20.34 29.43
CA ILE A 123 -10.41 20.56 27.99
C ILE A 123 -11.20 19.35 27.48
N LEU A 124 -12.53 19.39 27.63
CA LEU A 124 -13.41 18.24 27.41
C LEU A 124 -13.45 17.76 25.95
N GLN A 125 -13.29 18.68 24.99
CA GLN A 125 -13.26 18.37 23.55
C GLN A 125 -12.01 18.98 22.89
N PRO A 126 -10.83 18.36 23.05
CA PRO A 126 -9.60 18.87 22.49
C PRO A 126 -9.65 19.00 20.97
N THR A 127 -9.36 20.19 20.47
CA THR A 127 -9.20 20.48 19.05
C THR A 127 -7.88 19.90 18.53
N ARG A 128 -7.80 19.75 17.20
CA ARG A 128 -6.55 19.32 16.54
C ARG A 128 -5.37 20.24 16.84
N ALA A 129 -5.62 21.54 17.03
CA ALA A 129 -4.59 22.53 17.36
C ALA A 129 -4.07 22.36 18.79
N GLU A 130 -4.95 22.08 19.76
CA GLU A 130 -4.57 21.81 21.15
C GLU A 130 -3.78 20.50 21.28
N ILE A 131 -4.20 19.46 20.56
CA ILE A 131 -3.43 18.21 20.48
C ILE A 131 -2.04 18.45 19.87
N GLU A 132 -1.93 19.27 18.81
CA GLU A 132 -0.64 19.63 18.22
C GLU A 132 0.23 20.43 19.21
N LYS A 133 -0.33 21.41 19.92
CA LYS A 133 0.35 22.16 20.99
C LYS A 133 0.89 21.22 22.07
N TRP A 134 0.06 20.29 22.56
CA TRP A 134 0.46 19.31 23.57
C TRP A 134 1.62 18.43 23.10
N LEU A 135 1.55 17.95 21.85
CA LEU A 135 2.61 17.11 21.28
C LEU A 135 3.95 17.86 21.17
N LEU A 136 3.91 19.15 20.81
CA LEU A 136 5.10 20.01 20.78
C LEU A 136 5.62 20.31 22.18
N TRP A 137 4.74 20.54 23.14
CA TRP A 137 5.08 20.77 24.56
C TRP A 137 5.83 19.59 25.17
N LYS A 138 5.33 18.36 24.98
CA LYS A 138 6.04 17.16 25.43
C LYS A 138 7.33 16.89 24.64
N GLU A 139 7.37 17.26 23.35
CA GLU A 139 8.59 17.12 22.53
C GLU A 139 9.70 18.07 23.01
N SER A 140 9.35 19.29 23.43
CA SER A 140 10.29 20.29 23.94
C SER A 140 10.58 20.14 25.44
N GLN A 141 10.22 18.99 26.04
CA GLN A 141 10.41 18.71 27.46
C GLN A 141 9.84 19.82 28.36
N GLU A 142 8.66 20.32 27.97
CA GLU A 142 7.91 21.34 28.71
C GLU A 142 8.67 22.65 28.89
N ARG A 143 9.63 22.94 28.01
CA ARG A 143 10.41 24.16 27.99
C ARG A 143 10.35 24.85 26.65
N CYS A 144 10.51 26.16 26.65
CA CYS A 144 10.62 26.97 25.45
C CYS A 144 11.97 26.71 24.75
N PRO A 145 12.00 26.22 23.51
CA PRO A 145 13.22 26.05 22.73
C PRO A 145 14.01 27.33 22.50
N TYR A 146 13.34 28.49 22.47
CA TYR A 146 13.94 29.80 22.21
C TYR A 146 14.48 30.48 23.48
N THR A 147 13.73 30.44 24.58
CA THR A 147 14.09 31.16 25.83
C THR A 147 14.61 30.24 26.94
N GLY A 148 14.19 28.97 26.96
CA GLY A 148 14.52 28.00 28.03
C GLY A 148 13.52 27.98 29.18
N ASP A 149 12.58 28.92 29.18
CA ASP A 149 11.53 29.05 30.18
C ASP A 149 10.73 27.76 30.32
N HIS A 150 10.39 27.41 31.55
CA HIS A 150 9.45 26.33 31.81
C HIS A 150 8.05 26.75 31.37
N ILE A 151 7.39 25.90 30.58
CA ILE A 151 6.05 26.12 30.06
C ILE A 151 5.09 25.34 30.94
N SER A 152 4.34 26.02 31.81
CA SER A 152 3.26 25.39 32.57
C SER A 152 2.06 25.07 31.65
N PHE A 153 1.18 24.19 32.12
CA PHE A 153 -0.06 23.87 31.39
C PHE A 153 -0.92 25.13 31.17
N ASP A 154 -1.06 25.97 32.20
CA ASP A 154 -1.88 27.19 32.13
C ASP A 154 -1.28 28.22 31.18
N ALA A 155 0.05 28.42 31.22
CA ALA A 155 0.73 29.33 30.32
C ALA A 155 0.50 28.96 28.84
N LEU A 156 0.44 27.67 28.53
CA LEU A 156 0.27 27.18 27.16
C LEU A 156 -1.19 27.12 26.68
N PHE A 157 -2.11 26.65 27.53
CA PHE A 157 -3.48 26.34 27.13
C PHE A 157 -4.53 27.34 27.61
N ARG A 158 -4.26 28.12 28.66
CA ARG A 158 -5.24 29.05 29.25
C ARG A 158 -4.85 30.51 29.03
N ASN A 159 -3.59 30.86 29.31
CA ASN A 159 -3.12 32.25 29.26
C ASN A 159 -2.64 32.66 27.85
N GLY A 160 -2.26 31.67 27.02
CA GLY A 160 -1.77 31.92 25.67
C GLY A 160 -0.42 32.63 25.64
N GLU A 161 0.47 32.37 26.59
CA GLU A 161 1.81 32.98 26.62
C GLU A 161 2.76 32.41 25.54
N TYR A 162 2.40 31.25 24.99
CA TYR A 162 3.18 30.51 24.01
C TYR A 162 2.36 30.15 22.76
N ASP A 163 2.98 30.33 21.61
CA ASP A 163 2.40 30.05 20.30
C ASP A 163 3.15 28.90 19.60
N VAL A 164 2.46 28.24 18.67
CA VAL A 164 3.08 27.27 17.76
C VAL A 164 3.80 28.06 16.68
N GLU A 165 5.10 27.87 16.58
CA GLU A 165 5.97 28.61 15.68
C GLU A 165 6.58 27.71 14.59
N HIS A 166 6.72 28.24 13.38
CA HIS A 166 7.48 27.61 12.30
C HIS A 166 8.97 27.97 12.40
N ILE A 167 9.79 26.96 12.70
CA ILE A 167 11.26 27.07 12.76
C ILE A 167 11.77 27.77 11.49
N TRP A 168 11.51 27.21 10.32
CA TRP A 168 11.71 27.93 9.07
C TRP A 168 10.41 28.63 8.68
N PRO A 169 10.38 29.96 8.54
CA PRO A 169 9.19 30.72 8.21
C PRO A 169 8.41 30.07 7.08
N ARG A 170 7.12 29.85 7.30
CA ARG A 170 6.25 29.20 6.30
C ARG A 170 6.20 30.01 5.01
N SER A 171 6.27 31.34 5.13
CA SER A 171 6.43 32.32 4.06
C SER A 171 7.59 32.06 3.12
N ARG A 172 8.63 31.35 3.58
CA ARG A 172 9.81 31.03 2.78
C ARG A 172 9.92 29.53 2.48
N SER A 173 9.58 28.70 3.44
CA SER A 173 9.79 27.24 3.36
C SER A 173 8.62 26.48 2.75
N LEU A 174 7.40 27.03 2.76
CA LEU A 174 6.14 26.36 2.43
C LEU A 174 5.88 25.07 3.24
N ASP A 175 6.60 24.85 4.35
CA ASP A 175 6.56 23.63 5.15
C ASP A 175 5.74 23.83 6.43
N ASP A 176 4.48 23.39 6.41
CA ASP A 176 3.57 23.40 7.56
C ASP A 176 3.60 22.05 8.34
N SER A 177 4.59 21.19 8.07
CA SER A 177 4.69 19.90 8.74
C SER A 177 5.09 20.06 10.21
N PHE A 178 4.69 19.10 11.03
CA PHE A 178 5.10 19.03 12.44
C PHE A 178 6.63 19.09 12.63
N ARG A 179 7.43 18.65 11.65
CA ARG A 179 8.90 18.74 11.68
C ARG A 179 9.43 20.17 11.56
N ASN A 180 8.62 21.10 11.08
CA ASN A 180 8.95 22.51 11.02
C ASN A 180 8.34 23.31 12.17
N LYS A 181 7.56 22.68 13.05
CA LYS A 181 6.84 23.37 14.13
C LYS A 181 7.50 23.14 15.47
N THR A 182 7.39 24.14 16.33
CA THR A 182 7.88 24.13 17.71
C THR A 182 7.03 25.08 18.56
N LEU A 183 7.31 25.20 19.87
CA LEU A 183 6.70 26.23 20.70
C LEU A 183 7.64 27.43 20.82
N CYS A 184 7.08 28.64 20.92
CA CYS A 184 7.82 29.86 21.18
C CYS A 184 7.01 30.76 22.09
N ARG A 185 7.69 31.54 22.94
CA ARG A 185 7.05 32.59 23.73
C ARG A 185 6.49 33.64 22.77
N ARG A 186 5.28 34.14 23.01
CA ARG A 186 4.53 34.97 22.05
C ARG A 186 5.29 36.23 21.62
N ASP A 187 5.88 36.94 22.57
CA ASP A 187 6.72 38.13 22.34
C ASP A 187 7.91 37.85 21.42
N VAL A 188 8.68 36.79 21.72
CA VAL A 188 9.83 36.36 20.91
C VAL A 188 9.39 35.92 19.52
N ASN A 189 8.23 35.27 19.42
CA ASN A 189 7.67 34.86 18.14
C ASN A 189 7.32 36.05 17.24
N ILE A 190 6.68 37.07 17.82
CA ILE A 190 6.35 38.32 17.14
C ILE A 190 7.63 39.03 16.68
N GLU A 191 8.64 39.15 17.55
CA GLU A 191 9.91 39.77 17.21
C GLU A 191 10.65 39.02 16.10
N LYS A 192 10.73 37.69 16.16
CA LYS A 192 11.39 36.87 15.14
C LYS A 192 10.81 37.13 13.75
N GLY A 193 9.49 37.17 13.64
CA GLY A 193 8.79 37.38 12.38
C GLY A 193 9.20 36.38 11.29
N ASN A 194 9.38 36.87 10.06
CA ASN A 194 9.72 36.04 8.88
C ASN A 194 11.21 35.65 8.77
N ARG A 195 11.97 35.66 9.87
CA ARG A 195 13.38 35.26 9.94
C ARG A 195 13.54 33.81 10.41
N THR A 196 14.62 33.14 10.01
CA THR A 196 15.04 31.88 10.64
C THR A 196 15.57 32.14 12.06
N PRO A 197 15.69 31.12 12.92
CA PRO A 197 16.28 31.31 14.24
C PRO A 197 17.69 31.87 14.16
N PHE A 198 18.51 31.38 13.22
CA PHE A 198 19.86 31.91 13.02
C PHE A 198 19.83 33.38 12.60
N GLU A 199 19.04 33.75 11.57
CA GLU A 199 18.92 35.16 11.14
C GLU A 199 18.42 36.10 12.25
N PHE A 200 17.62 35.59 13.18
CA PHE A 200 17.12 36.36 14.31
C PHE A 200 18.17 36.57 15.41
N TYR A 201 19.00 35.56 15.69
CA TYR A 201 20.00 35.59 16.77
C TYR A 201 21.45 35.80 16.29
N GLN A 202 21.72 35.90 14.99
CA GLN A 202 23.10 36.03 14.47
C GLN A 202 23.85 37.26 15.01
N SER A 203 23.12 38.32 15.36
CA SER A 203 23.68 39.52 16.00
C SER A 203 23.77 39.43 17.53
N ARG A 204 23.41 38.28 18.11
CA ARG A 204 23.36 38.00 19.56
C ARG A 204 24.05 36.65 19.84
N PRO A 205 25.39 36.56 19.71
CA PRO A 205 26.13 35.29 19.70
C PRO A 205 25.98 34.49 21.00
N ASP A 206 25.90 35.14 22.15
CA ASP A 206 25.73 34.47 23.46
C ASP A 206 24.33 33.82 23.59
N GLU A 207 23.29 34.53 23.15
CA GLU A 207 21.92 33.98 23.10
C GLU A 207 21.84 32.79 22.13
N TRP A 208 22.49 32.91 20.97
CA TRP A 208 22.57 31.82 20.00
C TRP A 208 23.29 30.59 20.57
N ALA A 209 24.42 30.77 21.26
CA ALA A 209 25.15 29.69 21.91
C ALA A 209 24.31 28.98 23.00
N ALA A 210 23.54 29.75 23.77
CA ALA A 210 22.59 29.21 24.75
C ALA A 210 21.49 28.37 24.07
N ILE A 211 20.92 28.85 22.96
CA ILE A 211 19.92 28.12 22.16
C ILE A 211 20.51 26.81 21.61
N VAL A 212 21.72 26.86 21.04
CA VAL A 212 22.42 25.68 20.51
C VAL A 212 22.58 24.62 21.60
N THR A 213 23.05 25.03 22.78
CA THR A 213 23.25 24.14 23.93
C THR A 213 21.93 23.52 24.38
N ARG A 214 20.88 24.35 24.49
CA ARG A 214 19.55 23.92 24.89
C ARG A 214 18.94 22.90 23.92
N LEU A 215 18.97 23.18 22.63
CA LEU A 215 18.43 22.30 21.59
C LEU A 215 19.18 20.97 21.50
N ARG A 216 20.50 20.98 21.71
CA ARG A 216 21.29 19.75 21.84
C ARG A 216 20.84 18.93 23.07
N GLY A 217 20.56 19.59 24.19
CA GLY A 217 20.00 18.95 25.40
C GLY A 217 18.61 18.36 25.18
N MET A 218 17.76 19.02 24.41
CA MET A 218 16.40 18.57 24.05
C MET A 218 16.38 17.48 22.96
N THR A 219 17.52 17.15 22.35
CA THR A 219 17.57 16.18 21.24
C THR A 219 17.25 14.78 21.74
N ALA A 220 16.33 14.09 21.06
CA ALA A 220 15.95 12.72 21.41
C ALA A 220 17.15 11.76 21.34
N LYS A 221 17.40 11.02 22.43
CA LYS A 221 18.43 9.97 22.50
C LYS A 221 17.79 8.61 22.25
N GLY A 222 17.90 8.10 21.02
CA GLY A 222 17.30 6.82 20.64
C GLY A 222 15.76 6.85 20.66
N ARG A 223 15.13 6.06 21.55
CA ARG A 223 13.66 5.98 21.69
C ARG A 223 13.08 6.88 22.78
N SER A 224 13.91 7.70 23.43
CA SER A 224 13.49 8.61 24.50
C SER A 224 12.67 9.80 23.99
N ALA A 225 11.97 10.47 24.91
CA ALA A 225 11.24 11.70 24.64
C ALA A 225 12.22 12.85 24.34
N GLY A 226 11.92 13.63 23.30
CA GLY A 226 12.72 14.77 22.89
C GLY A 226 12.52 15.13 21.42
N MET A 227 13.20 16.19 20.99
CA MET A 227 13.13 16.70 19.63
C MET A 227 13.91 15.80 18.66
N PRO A 228 13.34 15.39 17.51
CA PRO A 228 14.08 14.60 16.53
C PRO A 228 15.32 15.34 16.02
N TYR A 229 16.43 14.61 15.84
CA TYR A 229 17.69 15.18 15.35
C TYR A 229 17.53 16.03 14.08
N GLY A 230 16.72 15.57 13.12
CA GLY A 230 16.46 16.32 11.88
C GLY A 230 15.74 17.66 12.10
N LYS A 231 14.90 17.77 13.14
CA LYS A 231 14.25 19.02 13.53
C LYS A 231 15.24 19.97 14.21
N VAL A 232 16.09 19.45 15.10
CA VAL A 232 17.17 20.23 15.74
C VAL A 232 18.15 20.76 14.69
N LYS A 233 18.60 19.90 13.75
CA LYS A 233 19.46 20.31 12.64
C LYS A 233 18.83 21.42 11.80
N ARG A 234 17.52 21.38 11.59
CA ARG A 234 16.78 22.44 10.88
C ARG A 234 16.76 23.74 11.68
N PHE A 235 16.54 23.65 12.99
CA PHE A 235 16.54 24.78 13.90
C PHE A 235 17.88 25.51 13.92
N LEU A 236 18.98 24.74 13.90
CA LEU A 236 20.36 25.23 13.94
C LEU A 236 20.94 25.57 12.55
N ALA A 237 20.14 25.51 11.49
CA ALA A 237 20.65 25.79 10.15
C ALA A 237 20.88 27.29 9.94
N GLU A 238 22.07 27.65 9.47
CA GLU A 238 22.46 29.03 9.18
C GLU A 238 21.76 29.59 7.95
N SER A 239 21.43 28.72 6.99
CA SER A 239 20.72 29.09 5.77
C SER A 239 19.69 28.05 5.36
N MET A 240 18.64 28.53 4.68
CA MET A 240 17.66 27.69 4.03
C MET A 240 18.14 27.37 2.60
N PRO A 241 18.08 26.12 2.14
CA PRO A 241 18.38 25.81 0.74
C PRO A 241 17.45 26.58 -0.20
N GLU A 242 18.00 27.26 -1.22
CA GLU A 242 17.23 28.09 -2.16
C GLU A 242 16.11 27.32 -2.87
N ASP A 243 16.33 26.03 -3.13
CA ASP A 243 15.37 25.16 -3.82
C ASP A 243 14.39 24.45 -2.88
N PHE A 244 14.45 24.71 -1.56
CA PHE A 244 13.63 24.00 -0.58
C PHE A 244 12.13 24.15 -0.85
N ALA A 245 11.67 25.37 -1.16
CA ALA A 245 10.27 25.65 -1.49
C ALA A 245 9.84 24.89 -2.76
N ASN A 246 10.67 24.89 -3.80
CA ASN A 246 10.39 24.18 -5.06
C ASN A 246 10.27 22.66 -4.84
N ARG A 247 11.13 22.07 -3.98
CA ARG A 247 11.04 20.64 -3.61
C ARG A 247 9.73 20.29 -2.91
N GLN A 248 9.05 21.25 -2.28
CA GLN A 248 7.73 21.01 -1.71
C GLN A 248 6.63 20.97 -2.80
N LEU A 249 6.83 21.65 -3.92
CA LEU A 249 5.84 21.81 -4.99
C LEU A 249 5.96 20.73 -6.08
N THR A 250 7.13 20.11 -6.20
CA THR A 250 7.40 19.00 -7.14
C THR A 250 7.57 17.67 -6.41
N ASP A 251 7.14 16.56 -7.01
CA ASP A 251 7.47 15.22 -6.49
C ASP A 251 8.91 14.83 -6.88
N THR A 252 9.81 14.83 -5.90
CA THR A 252 11.23 14.48 -6.09
C THR A 252 11.56 13.04 -5.69
N SER A 253 10.55 12.20 -5.44
CA SER A 253 10.77 10.80 -5.03
C SER A 253 11.58 10.02 -6.09
N TYR A 254 12.30 8.98 -5.66
CA TYR A 254 13.04 8.13 -6.58
C TYR A 254 12.14 7.55 -7.68
N ALA A 255 10.95 7.08 -7.32
CA ALA A 255 9.98 6.57 -8.28
C ALA A 255 9.53 7.65 -9.28
N ALA A 256 9.29 8.89 -8.83
CA ALA A 256 8.89 9.98 -9.71
C ALA A 256 10.00 10.33 -10.70
N ARG A 257 11.25 10.39 -10.23
CA ARG A 257 12.42 10.60 -11.10
C ARG A 257 12.56 9.51 -12.15
N GLU A 258 12.44 8.24 -11.77
CA GLU A 258 12.49 7.12 -12.72
C GLU A 258 11.35 7.18 -13.75
N ALA A 259 10.14 7.53 -13.32
CA ALA A 259 8.99 7.67 -14.22
C ALA A 259 9.17 8.84 -15.20
N VAL A 260 9.65 10.00 -14.73
CA VAL A 260 9.98 11.15 -15.59
C VAL A 260 11.04 10.77 -16.61
N THR A 261 12.15 10.16 -16.16
CA THR A 261 13.24 9.72 -17.05
C THR A 261 12.73 8.72 -18.08
N PHE A 262 11.86 7.79 -17.67
CA PHE A 262 11.27 6.80 -18.57
C PHE A 262 10.36 7.45 -19.62
N LEU A 263 9.47 8.36 -19.22
CA LEU A 263 8.54 9.04 -20.12
C LEU A 263 9.26 9.98 -21.10
N LYS A 264 10.33 10.67 -20.68
CA LYS A 264 11.13 11.55 -21.54
C LYS A 264 11.82 10.84 -22.71
N ARG A 265 11.82 9.50 -22.74
CA ARG A 265 12.28 8.73 -23.89
C ARG A 265 11.31 8.81 -25.08
N LEU A 266 10.07 9.21 -24.85
CA LEU A 266 9.10 9.46 -25.91
C LEU A 266 9.47 10.73 -26.68
N GLY A 267 9.34 10.67 -28.00
CA GLY A 267 9.42 11.84 -28.85
C GLY A 267 8.28 12.82 -28.64
N SER A 268 8.56 14.09 -28.88
CA SER A 268 7.55 15.14 -28.95
C SER A 268 6.88 15.18 -30.33
N LYS A 269 5.81 15.95 -30.46
CA LYS A 269 5.19 16.26 -31.76
C LYS A 269 6.03 17.21 -32.62
N SER A 270 6.94 17.97 -32.01
CA SER A 270 7.70 19.05 -32.65
C SER A 270 8.88 18.60 -33.54
N GLY A 271 9.00 17.30 -33.83
CA GLY A 271 9.99 16.76 -34.77
C GLY A 271 11.14 15.98 -34.12
N ALA A 272 11.95 15.37 -34.99
CA ALA A 272 13.01 14.42 -34.62
C ALA A 272 14.01 15.04 -33.61
N GLY A 273 14.35 14.28 -32.56
CA GLY A 273 15.35 14.67 -31.56
C GLY A 273 14.81 15.45 -30.35
N THR A 274 13.52 15.77 -30.31
CA THR A 274 12.90 16.43 -29.14
C THR A 274 12.09 15.45 -28.29
N SER A 275 12.26 15.50 -26.97
CA SER A 275 11.50 14.68 -26.02
C SER A 275 10.19 15.36 -25.65
N VAL A 276 9.17 14.55 -25.35
CA VAL A 276 7.92 15.07 -24.75
C VAL A 276 8.21 15.81 -23.45
N ALA A 277 7.50 16.92 -23.20
CA ALA A 277 7.58 17.61 -21.93
C ALA A 277 6.97 16.72 -20.83
N VAL A 278 7.70 16.52 -19.72
CA VAL A 278 7.23 15.73 -18.58
C VAL A 278 7.41 16.49 -17.28
N GLN A 279 6.34 16.61 -16.50
CA GLN A 279 6.32 17.32 -15.22
C GLN A 279 5.79 16.42 -14.10
N ALA A 280 6.50 16.39 -12.97
CA ALA A 280 6.06 15.70 -11.76
C ALA A 280 5.41 16.71 -10.79
N VAL A 281 4.13 16.52 -10.51
CA VAL A 281 3.34 17.40 -9.64
C VAL A 281 3.30 16.81 -8.23
N ALA A 282 3.50 17.65 -7.20
CA ALA A 282 3.38 17.18 -5.83
C ALA A 282 1.91 16.99 -5.43
N GLY A 283 1.59 15.85 -4.80
CA GLY A 283 0.22 15.55 -4.35
C GLY A 283 -0.41 16.52 -3.35
N ARG A 284 0.40 17.40 -2.73
CA ARG A 284 -0.13 18.48 -1.89
C ARG A 284 -0.84 19.56 -2.71
N VAL A 285 -0.34 19.84 -3.92
CA VAL A 285 -0.91 20.83 -4.84
C VAL A 285 -2.22 20.29 -5.39
N THR A 286 -2.22 19.05 -5.89
CA THR A 286 -3.40 18.41 -6.49
C THR A 286 -4.52 18.26 -5.47
N ALA A 287 -4.20 17.92 -4.21
CA ALA A 287 -5.18 17.89 -3.14
C ALA A 287 -5.85 19.24 -2.85
N GLN A 288 -5.15 20.36 -3.05
CA GLN A 288 -5.69 21.71 -2.86
C GLN A 288 -6.53 22.15 -4.07
N LEU A 289 -6.04 21.95 -5.29
CA LEU A 289 -6.80 22.26 -6.49
C LEU A 289 -8.10 21.45 -6.54
N ARG A 290 -8.05 20.15 -6.19
CA ARG A 290 -9.24 19.32 -6.08
C ARG A 290 -10.25 19.84 -5.03
N ARG A 291 -9.78 20.47 -3.95
CA ARG A 291 -10.66 21.14 -2.97
C ARG A 291 -11.32 22.38 -3.57
N LEU A 292 -10.52 23.23 -4.21
CA LEU A 292 -10.99 24.49 -4.79
C LEU A 292 -12.00 24.25 -5.91
N TRP A 293 -11.77 23.22 -6.73
CA TRP A 293 -12.68 22.83 -7.82
C TRP A 293 -13.84 21.95 -7.35
N GLN A 294 -13.98 21.74 -6.03
CA GLN A 294 -15.03 20.93 -5.43
C GLN A 294 -15.10 19.53 -6.05
N LEU A 295 -13.97 18.84 -6.17
CA LEU A 295 -13.90 17.47 -6.73
C LEU A 295 -13.61 16.41 -5.65
N ASN A 296 -13.55 16.79 -4.37
CA ASN A 296 -13.22 15.88 -3.27
C ASN A 296 -14.31 14.87 -2.93
N ASN A 297 -15.57 15.31 -2.93
CA ASN A 297 -16.74 14.57 -2.47
C ASN A 297 -17.52 13.93 -3.63
N MET A 298 -16.89 13.72 -4.78
CA MET A 298 -17.53 13.10 -5.94
C MET A 298 -17.86 11.61 -5.71
N LEU A 299 -17.14 10.97 -4.79
CA LEU A 299 -17.21 9.53 -4.54
C LEU A 299 -17.64 9.19 -3.11
N ALA A 300 -17.93 10.18 -2.27
CA ALA A 300 -18.31 10.01 -0.88
C ALA A 300 -19.46 10.95 -0.50
N ASP A 301 -20.37 10.49 0.35
CA ASP A 301 -21.48 11.30 0.87
C ASP A 301 -21.02 12.35 1.89
N ASN A 302 -19.76 12.27 2.36
CA ASN A 302 -19.15 13.25 3.27
C ASN A 302 -18.21 14.22 2.54
N ALA A 303 -17.88 15.34 3.18
CA ALA A 303 -17.01 16.39 2.62
C ALA A 303 -15.54 15.95 2.41
N GLU A 304 -15.19 14.70 2.73
CA GLU A 304 -13.83 14.17 2.66
C GLU A 304 -13.64 13.19 1.49
N LYS A 305 -12.39 13.09 0.99
CA LYS A 305 -12.02 12.13 -0.06
C LYS A 305 -12.20 10.71 0.49
N THR A 306 -13.09 9.90 -0.08
CA THR A 306 -13.04 8.47 0.17
C THR A 306 -11.96 7.79 -0.68
N ARG A 307 -11.17 6.91 -0.04
CA ARG A 307 -10.22 6.00 -0.71
C ARG A 307 -10.82 4.62 -0.93
N SER A 308 -12.09 4.42 -0.58
CA SER A 308 -12.83 3.17 -0.74
C SER A 308 -13.24 2.86 -2.17
N ASP A 309 -13.09 3.82 -3.10
CA ASP A 309 -13.49 3.69 -4.50
C ASP A 309 -12.31 4.01 -5.43
N HIS A 310 -11.89 3.08 -6.29
CA HIS A 310 -10.74 3.21 -7.19
C HIS A 310 -10.86 4.37 -8.20
N ARG A 311 -12.07 4.84 -8.52
CA ARG A 311 -12.30 5.95 -9.47
C ARG A 311 -11.70 7.26 -9.00
N HIS A 312 -11.36 7.39 -7.71
CA HIS A 312 -10.69 8.60 -7.20
C HIS A 312 -9.33 8.84 -7.88
N HIS A 313 -8.67 7.81 -8.39
CA HIS A 313 -7.43 7.95 -9.14
C HIS A 313 -7.62 8.64 -10.49
N ALA A 314 -8.75 8.42 -11.16
CA ALA A 314 -9.08 9.11 -12.42
C ALA A 314 -9.35 10.60 -12.15
N ILE A 315 -10.05 10.91 -11.06
CA ILE A 315 -10.29 12.30 -10.63
C ILE A 315 -8.97 12.99 -10.26
N ASP A 316 -8.09 12.32 -9.53
CA ASP A 316 -6.75 12.84 -9.23
C ASP A 316 -5.95 13.09 -10.52
N ALA A 317 -6.00 12.18 -11.49
CA ALA A 317 -5.31 12.32 -12.78
C ALA A 317 -5.86 13.51 -13.60
N LEU A 318 -7.18 13.75 -13.59
CA LEU A 318 -7.79 14.94 -14.19
C LEU A 318 -7.23 16.22 -13.56
N VAL A 319 -7.11 16.26 -12.23
CA VAL A 319 -6.55 17.41 -11.51
C VAL A 319 -5.08 17.63 -11.85
N VAL A 320 -4.29 16.55 -11.90
CA VAL A 320 -2.88 16.57 -12.30
C VAL A 320 -2.74 17.12 -13.73
N ALA A 321 -3.57 16.65 -14.67
CA ALA A 321 -3.55 17.10 -16.05
C ALA A 321 -3.84 18.60 -16.17
N CYS A 322 -4.78 19.13 -15.38
CA CYS A 322 -5.19 20.54 -15.39
C CYS A 322 -4.30 21.45 -14.52
N THR A 323 -3.32 20.90 -13.80
CA THR A 323 -2.44 21.71 -12.94
C THR A 323 -1.36 22.39 -13.80
N ASP A 324 -1.34 23.73 -13.84
CA ASP A 324 -0.26 24.47 -14.50
C ASP A 324 0.71 25.14 -13.50
N PRO A 325 1.96 25.47 -13.92
CA PRO A 325 2.94 26.11 -13.06
C PRO A 325 2.46 27.44 -12.44
N GLY A 326 1.67 28.24 -13.15
CA GLY A 326 1.09 29.49 -12.65
C GLY A 326 0.13 29.27 -11.48
N MET A 327 -0.74 28.24 -11.55
CA MET A 327 -1.58 27.83 -10.40
C MET A 327 -0.71 27.43 -9.21
N VAL A 328 0.35 26.66 -9.43
CA VAL A 328 1.30 26.23 -8.40
C VAL A 328 1.95 27.46 -7.73
N HIS A 329 2.39 28.44 -8.52
CA HIS A 329 2.98 29.68 -8.02
C HIS A 329 1.99 30.55 -7.25
N ARG A 330 0.74 30.69 -7.71
CA ARG A 330 -0.30 31.45 -6.99
C ARG A 330 -0.66 30.77 -5.67
N LEU A 331 -0.83 29.45 -5.66
CA LEU A 331 -1.00 28.68 -4.42
C LEU A 331 0.18 28.88 -3.49
N SER A 332 1.41 28.74 -4.01
CA SER A 332 2.63 28.98 -3.24
C SER A 332 2.58 30.34 -2.57
N ARG A 333 2.38 31.42 -3.33
CA ARG A 333 2.31 32.80 -2.81
C ARG A 333 1.26 32.96 -1.72
N TYR A 334 0.06 32.40 -1.93
CA TYR A 334 -0.97 32.40 -0.90
C TYR A 334 -0.52 31.70 0.38
N TRP A 335 0.09 30.52 0.29
CA TRP A 335 0.59 29.82 1.47
C TRP A 335 1.76 30.54 2.14
N GLN A 336 2.49 31.36 1.39
CA GLN A 336 3.52 32.20 1.98
C GLN A 336 2.91 33.32 2.83
N GLN A 337 1.76 33.84 2.42
CA GLN A 337 1.09 34.96 3.05
C GLN A 337 -0.01 34.52 4.02
N LYS A 338 -0.38 33.24 4.08
CA LYS A 338 -1.59 32.77 4.77
C LYS A 338 -1.75 33.25 6.22
N ASP A 339 -0.64 33.49 6.91
CA ASP A 339 -0.64 33.93 8.31
C ASP A 339 -0.72 35.48 8.45
N ASP A 340 -0.69 36.22 7.32
CA ASP A 340 -1.07 37.63 7.20
C ASP A 340 -2.61 37.75 7.14
N PRO A 341 -3.24 38.53 8.04
CA PRO A 341 -4.68 38.78 8.01
C PRO A 341 -5.23 39.34 6.68
N ARG A 342 -4.38 39.99 5.87
CA ARG A 342 -4.72 40.54 4.55
C ARG A 342 -4.61 39.52 3.42
N ALA A 343 -4.16 38.30 3.70
CA ALA A 343 -3.91 37.31 2.66
C ALA A 343 -5.22 36.74 2.10
N GLU A 344 -5.54 37.15 0.87
CA GLU A 344 -6.67 36.62 0.14
C GLU A 344 -6.37 35.26 -0.47
N ARG A 345 -7.36 34.35 -0.40
CA ARG A 345 -7.28 33.07 -1.11
C ARG A 345 -7.18 33.33 -2.61
N PRO A 346 -6.24 32.70 -3.31
CA PRO A 346 -6.03 32.97 -4.72
C PRO A 346 -7.25 32.47 -5.48
N HIS A 347 -7.78 33.32 -6.35
CA HIS A 347 -8.82 32.90 -7.28
C HIS A 347 -8.23 31.92 -8.29
N LEU A 348 -8.59 30.65 -8.14
CA LEU A 348 -8.15 29.54 -8.99
C LEU A 348 -9.41 28.83 -9.48
N PRO A 349 -10.06 29.38 -10.53
CA PRO A 349 -11.29 28.81 -11.04
C PRO A 349 -11.04 27.39 -11.55
N ALA A 350 -12.13 26.65 -11.71
CA ALA A 350 -12.10 25.38 -12.40
C ALA A 350 -11.53 25.57 -13.82
N PRO A 351 -10.87 24.55 -14.40
CA PRO A 351 -10.30 24.64 -15.74
C PRO A 351 -11.33 25.00 -16.83
N TRP A 352 -12.59 24.58 -16.66
CA TRP A 352 -13.73 25.04 -17.43
C TRP A 352 -15.01 25.04 -16.56
N PRO A 353 -16.03 25.84 -16.93
CA PRO A 353 -17.35 25.79 -16.28
C PRO A 353 -17.97 24.39 -16.41
N GLY A 354 -18.58 23.88 -15.33
CA GLY A 354 -19.31 22.60 -15.40
C GLY A 354 -18.47 21.33 -15.19
N ILE A 355 -17.14 21.42 -15.02
CA ILE A 355 -16.26 20.24 -14.81
C ILE A 355 -16.78 19.26 -13.75
N ARG A 356 -17.35 19.77 -12.66
CA ARG A 356 -17.92 18.93 -11.58
C ARG A 356 -19.12 18.13 -12.09
N ALA A 357 -20.04 18.76 -12.82
CA ALA A 357 -21.22 18.10 -13.36
C ALA A 357 -20.84 17.06 -14.42
N GLU A 358 -19.89 17.37 -15.29
CA GLU A 358 -19.38 16.42 -16.29
C GLU A 358 -18.73 15.18 -15.65
N VAL A 359 -17.86 15.38 -14.65
CA VAL A 359 -17.23 14.25 -13.95
C VAL A 359 -18.28 13.42 -13.20
N GLN A 360 -19.32 14.05 -12.64
CA GLN A 360 -20.42 13.35 -12.00
C GLN A 360 -21.19 12.52 -13.02
N GLN A 361 -21.53 13.09 -14.17
CA GLN A 361 -22.23 12.40 -15.25
C GLN A 361 -21.43 11.19 -15.73
N LEU A 362 -20.13 11.35 -16.03
CA LEU A 362 -19.25 10.27 -16.47
C LEU A 362 -19.14 9.13 -15.44
N LYS A 363 -19.17 9.47 -14.15
CA LYS A 363 -19.20 8.49 -13.07
C LYS A 363 -20.55 7.75 -13.03
N ASP A 364 -21.66 8.47 -13.11
CA ASP A 364 -23.00 7.92 -12.94
C ASP A 364 -23.44 7.07 -14.14
N CYS A 365 -22.99 7.41 -15.36
CA CYS A 365 -23.18 6.57 -16.54
C CYS A 365 -22.17 5.41 -16.66
N GLY A 366 -21.21 5.28 -15.74
CA GLY A 366 -20.26 4.17 -15.72
C GLY A 366 -19.14 4.25 -16.77
N GLU A 367 -18.81 5.46 -17.24
CA GLU A 367 -17.71 5.69 -18.19
C GLU A 367 -16.33 5.72 -17.52
N ILE A 368 -16.26 6.01 -16.21
CA ILE A 368 -15.01 5.88 -15.43
C ILE A 368 -14.79 4.40 -15.04
N ARG A 369 -14.18 3.64 -15.95
CA ARG A 369 -13.97 2.19 -15.85
C ARG A 369 -12.59 1.85 -15.27
N ILE A 370 -12.53 0.82 -14.44
CA ILE A 370 -11.28 0.41 -13.78
C ILE A 370 -10.67 -0.83 -14.44
N SER A 371 -9.47 -0.68 -14.98
CA SER A 371 -8.67 -1.80 -15.50
C SER A 371 -7.94 -2.52 -14.37
N HIS A 372 -8.21 -3.82 -14.20
CA HIS A 372 -7.51 -4.68 -13.24
C HIS A 372 -6.47 -5.57 -13.94
N ARG A 373 -5.34 -5.80 -13.26
CA ARG A 373 -4.31 -6.70 -13.77
C ARG A 373 -4.70 -8.15 -13.56
N VAL A 374 -4.80 -8.89 -14.65
CA VAL A 374 -4.97 -10.36 -14.66
C VAL A 374 -3.74 -11.09 -14.13
N ARG A 375 -3.95 -12.12 -13.30
CA ARG A 375 -2.91 -12.95 -12.67
C ARG A 375 -3.01 -14.40 -13.13
N LYS A 376 -2.39 -14.72 -14.27
CA LYS A 376 -2.27 -16.08 -14.83
C LYS A 376 -0.83 -16.64 -14.82
N LYS A 377 0.04 -16.07 -13.98
CA LYS A 377 1.42 -16.51 -13.91
C LYS A 377 1.49 -17.79 -13.08
N VAL A 378 2.06 -18.85 -13.65
CA VAL A 378 2.35 -20.11 -12.94
C VAL A 378 3.63 -19.96 -12.12
N SER A 379 3.58 -19.13 -11.09
CA SER A 379 4.68 -18.97 -10.14
C SER A 379 4.17 -18.43 -8.80
N GLY A 380 4.62 -19.03 -7.71
CA GLY A 380 4.23 -18.63 -6.36
C GLY A 380 4.30 -19.82 -5.40
N PRO A 381 3.84 -19.66 -4.15
CA PRO A 381 3.73 -20.77 -3.20
C PRO A 381 2.76 -21.84 -3.72
N LEU A 382 3.28 -23.03 -4.02
CA LEU A 382 2.50 -24.12 -4.60
C LEU A 382 1.68 -24.86 -3.52
N HIS A 383 2.21 -24.93 -2.31
CA HIS A 383 1.62 -25.56 -1.14
C HIS A 383 2.07 -24.83 0.13
N ASP A 384 1.43 -25.13 1.26
CA ASP A 384 1.86 -24.69 2.60
C ASP A 384 3.27 -25.21 2.91
N GLU A 385 4.04 -24.45 3.70
CA GLU A 385 5.40 -24.85 4.11
C GLU A 385 5.40 -26.01 5.13
N MET A 386 4.29 -26.22 5.83
CA MET A 386 4.18 -27.21 6.90
C MET A 386 3.77 -28.58 6.34
N PRO A 387 4.65 -29.59 6.35
CA PRO A 387 4.29 -30.92 5.90
C PRO A 387 3.46 -31.67 6.94
N TYR A 388 2.70 -32.63 6.45
CA TYR A 388 1.85 -33.57 7.15
C TYR A 388 2.31 -34.97 6.77
N GLY A 389 2.41 -35.87 7.74
CA GLY A 389 2.52 -37.30 7.48
C GLY A 389 1.14 -37.91 7.27
N ASP A 390 0.98 -38.74 6.24
CA ASP A 390 -0.24 -39.54 6.08
C ASP A 390 -0.22 -40.70 7.07
N THR A 391 -1.36 -40.97 7.72
CA THR A 391 -1.50 -42.12 8.63
C THR A 391 -2.12 -43.33 7.93
N GLY A 392 -2.58 -43.18 6.68
CA GLY A 392 -3.31 -44.19 5.91
C GLY A 392 -4.78 -44.35 6.35
N LYS A 393 -5.20 -43.71 7.45
CA LYS A 393 -6.57 -43.78 7.96
C LYS A 393 -7.46 -42.72 7.32
N GLU A 394 -8.73 -43.07 7.12
CA GLU A 394 -9.76 -42.18 6.62
C GLU A 394 -10.98 -42.20 7.53
N ILE A 395 -11.74 -41.11 7.54
CA ILE A 395 -12.98 -40.98 8.29
C ILE A 395 -14.03 -40.35 7.38
N MET A 396 -15.26 -40.87 7.44
CA MET A 396 -16.40 -40.22 6.80
C MET A 396 -16.98 -39.16 7.74
N LYS A 397 -17.05 -37.91 7.29
CA LYS A 397 -17.63 -36.81 8.06
C LYS A 397 -18.46 -35.92 7.14
N ASN A 398 -19.73 -35.72 7.49
CA ASN A 398 -20.68 -34.90 6.72
C ASN A 398 -20.71 -35.27 5.22
N GLY A 399 -20.73 -36.58 4.90
CA GLY A 399 -20.74 -37.06 3.52
C GLY A 399 -19.42 -36.92 2.76
N THR A 400 -18.33 -36.48 3.41
CA THR A 400 -17.00 -36.33 2.79
C THR A 400 -16.01 -37.29 3.45
N ILE A 401 -15.22 -38.00 2.64
CA ILE A 401 -14.09 -38.81 3.12
C ILE A 401 -12.90 -37.88 3.40
N LEU A 402 -12.40 -37.92 4.64
CA LEU A 402 -11.27 -37.12 5.11
C LEU A 402 -10.12 -38.04 5.51
N GLY A 403 -8.92 -37.75 5.03
CA GLY A 403 -7.70 -38.41 5.49
C GLY A 403 -7.30 -37.91 6.88
N VAL A 404 -6.79 -38.83 7.70
CA VAL A 404 -6.19 -38.51 8.99
C VAL A 404 -4.68 -38.29 8.79
N PHE A 405 -4.24 -37.06 9.06
CA PHE A 405 -2.86 -36.63 8.90
C PHE A 405 -2.22 -36.29 10.24
N VAL A 406 -0.91 -36.47 10.35
CA VAL A 406 -0.12 -36.09 11.53
C VAL A 406 0.80 -34.91 11.21
N LYS A 407 0.88 -33.93 12.11
CA LYS A 407 1.87 -32.85 12.03
C LYS A 407 2.45 -32.51 13.40
N ARG A 408 3.60 -31.84 13.43
CA ARG A 408 4.22 -31.36 14.68
C ARG A 408 3.74 -29.95 15.00
N MET A 409 3.36 -29.70 16.25
CA MET A 409 2.84 -28.42 16.71
C MET A 409 3.52 -27.97 18.01
N PRO A 410 3.97 -26.72 18.12
CA PRO A 410 4.39 -26.13 19.40
C PRO A 410 3.24 -26.12 20.41
N VAL A 411 3.53 -26.36 21.68
CA VAL A 411 2.51 -26.50 22.74
C VAL A 411 1.76 -25.18 23.02
N GLU A 412 2.37 -24.04 22.74
CA GLU A 412 1.81 -22.70 22.92
C GLU A 412 0.65 -22.41 21.95
N LYS A 413 0.47 -23.26 20.92
CA LYS A 413 -0.67 -23.19 19.99
C LYS A 413 -1.86 -24.04 20.44
N LEU A 414 -1.71 -24.83 21.52
CA LEU A 414 -2.76 -25.71 22.01
C LEU A 414 -3.60 -24.96 23.05
N SER A 415 -4.93 -25.06 22.92
CA SER A 415 -5.88 -24.53 23.90
C SER A 415 -6.44 -25.66 24.75
N LEU A 416 -7.04 -25.34 25.91
CA LEU A 416 -7.75 -26.32 26.74
C LEU A 416 -8.82 -27.06 25.94
N GLU A 417 -9.58 -26.36 25.09
CA GLU A 417 -10.59 -26.97 24.22
C GLU A 417 -9.99 -27.98 23.23
N THR A 418 -8.82 -27.67 22.66
CA THR A 418 -8.11 -28.61 21.79
C THR A 418 -7.61 -29.83 22.57
N LEU A 419 -7.17 -29.62 23.81
CA LEU A 419 -6.65 -30.68 24.67
C LEU A 419 -7.75 -31.56 25.25
N LYS A 420 -9.01 -31.14 25.28
CA LYS A 420 -10.17 -31.95 25.74
C LYS A 420 -10.51 -33.08 24.78
N ILE A 421 -10.25 -32.91 23.49
CA ILE A 421 -10.59 -33.87 22.45
C ILE A 421 -9.67 -35.09 22.51
N ASP A 422 -10.26 -36.28 22.40
CA ASP A 422 -9.54 -37.55 22.41
C ASP A 422 -9.60 -38.36 21.11
N ASP A 423 -10.62 -38.13 20.30
CA ASP A 423 -10.84 -38.81 19.02
C ASP A 423 -10.88 -37.85 17.83
N VAL A 424 -10.36 -38.30 16.69
CA VAL A 424 -10.36 -37.50 15.45
C VAL A 424 -11.76 -37.17 14.94
N ALA A 425 -12.77 -38.00 15.23
CA ALA A 425 -14.18 -37.76 14.89
C ALA A 425 -14.74 -36.52 15.59
N GLN A 426 -14.24 -36.18 16.77
CA GLN A 426 -14.64 -35.00 17.54
C GLN A 426 -14.00 -33.70 17.01
N ILE A 427 -13.02 -33.76 16.09
CA ILE A 427 -12.39 -32.57 15.50
C ILE A 427 -13.46 -31.67 14.87
N SER A 428 -13.47 -30.39 15.25
CA SER A 428 -14.48 -29.43 14.82
C SER A 428 -13.83 -28.13 14.34
N LYS A 429 -14.66 -27.10 14.05
CA LYS A 429 -14.14 -25.77 13.69
C LYS A 429 -13.35 -25.12 14.83
N THR A 430 -13.70 -25.39 16.08
CA THR A 430 -13.09 -24.79 17.28
C THR A 430 -11.92 -25.61 17.81
N ALA A 431 -11.98 -26.93 17.69
CA ALA A 431 -10.92 -27.83 18.14
C ALA A 431 -10.42 -28.66 16.96
N LYS A 432 -9.36 -28.16 16.34
CA LYS A 432 -8.93 -28.55 14.99
C LYS A 432 -8.05 -29.78 14.94
N PHE A 433 -7.53 -30.23 16.09
CA PHE A 433 -6.51 -31.27 16.16
C PHE A 433 -6.65 -32.09 17.43
N VAL A 434 -6.13 -33.32 17.40
CA VAL A 434 -6.01 -34.21 18.56
C VAL A 434 -4.55 -34.46 18.85
N VAL A 435 -4.08 -34.19 20.06
CA VAL A 435 -2.72 -34.59 20.46
C VAL A 435 -2.64 -36.11 20.42
N ARG A 436 -1.76 -36.68 19.61
CA ARG A 436 -1.77 -38.12 19.28
C ARG A 436 -1.54 -39.02 20.51
N ASP A 437 -0.67 -38.60 21.41
CA ASP A 437 -0.30 -39.35 22.60
C ASP A 437 -1.16 -38.93 23.80
N LYS A 438 -1.77 -39.92 24.47
CA LYS A 438 -2.70 -39.70 25.59
C LYS A 438 -2.01 -39.12 26.82
N ALA A 439 -0.87 -39.66 27.22
CA ALA A 439 -0.16 -39.22 28.43
C ALA A 439 0.38 -37.79 28.26
N ILE A 440 0.91 -37.48 27.07
CA ILE A 440 1.33 -36.12 26.73
C ILE A 440 0.14 -35.16 26.73
N ARG A 441 -1.01 -35.57 26.19
CA ARG A 441 -2.23 -34.76 26.16
C ARG A 441 -2.72 -34.42 27.57
N GLU A 442 -2.73 -35.39 28.47
CA GLU A 442 -3.12 -35.22 29.88
C GLU A 442 -2.15 -34.30 30.62
N ALA A 443 -0.84 -34.50 30.48
CA ALA A 443 0.18 -33.64 31.08
C ALA A 443 0.04 -32.17 30.62
N LEU A 444 -0.20 -31.94 29.33
CA LEU A 444 -0.43 -30.59 28.80
C LEU A 444 -1.74 -29.98 29.29
N ARG A 445 -2.80 -30.79 29.40
CA ARG A 445 -4.12 -30.34 29.87
C ARG A 445 -4.03 -29.87 31.32
N ASN A 446 -3.38 -30.66 32.18
CA ASN A 446 -3.19 -30.33 33.59
C ASN A 446 -2.32 -29.08 33.76
N HIS A 447 -1.21 -28.99 33.02
CA HIS A 447 -0.32 -27.83 33.04
C HIS A 447 -1.03 -26.54 32.64
N LEU A 448 -1.77 -26.58 31.53
CA LEU A 448 -2.48 -25.42 31.02
C LEU A 448 -3.66 -25.01 31.92
N ALA A 449 -4.34 -25.98 32.53
CA ALA A 449 -5.42 -25.72 33.49
C ALA A 449 -4.89 -25.04 34.77
N ALA A 450 -3.75 -25.50 35.29
CA ALA A 450 -3.08 -24.89 36.44
C ALA A 450 -2.65 -23.43 36.19
N ALA A 451 -2.35 -23.08 34.93
CA ALA A 451 -2.00 -21.72 34.50
C ALA A 451 -3.21 -20.84 34.11
N GLY A 452 -4.45 -21.24 34.44
CA GLY A 452 -5.66 -20.48 34.13
C GLY A 452 -6.08 -20.52 32.66
N GLY A 453 -5.57 -21.48 31.88
CA GLY A 453 -6.05 -21.77 30.52
C GLY A 453 -5.45 -20.92 29.40
N ASP A 454 -4.54 -19.98 29.69
CA ASP A 454 -3.88 -19.14 28.69
C ASP A 454 -2.50 -19.70 28.29
N PRO A 455 -2.32 -20.22 27.06
CA PRO A 455 -1.05 -20.82 26.63
C PRO A 455 0.12 -19.82 26.65
N LYS A 456 -0.14 -18.52 26.50
CA LYS A 456 0.91 -17.51 26.52
C LYS A 456 1.46 -17.25 27.92
N LYS A 457 0.67 -17.57 28.95
CA LYS A 457 1.07 -17.47 30.36
C LYS A 457 1.60 -18.81 30.88
N ALA A 458 1.12 -19.91 30.33
CA ALA A 458 1.47 -21.25 30.76
C ALA A 458 2.88 -21.69 30.35
N TYR A 459 3.45 -21.10 29.28
CA TYR A 459 4.74 -21.51 28.73
C TYR A 459 5.68 -20.31 28.53
N PRO A 460 6.97 -20.44 28.90
CA PRO A 460 7.55 -21.45 29.81
C PRO A 460 7.06 -21.29 31.27
N PRO A 461 7.20 -22.31 32.16
CA PRO A 461 7.94 -23.59 31.99
C PRO A 461 7.19 -24.64 31.16
N TYR A 462 7.91 -25.66 30.66
CA TYR A 462 7.33 -26.74 29.86
C TYR A 462 7.12 -28.01 30.70
N PRO A 463 5.95 -28.68 30.60
CA PRO A 463 5.66 -29.88 31.36
C PRO A 463 6.43 -31.09 30.84
N ARG A 464 6.51 -32.13 31.67
CA ARG A 464 7.10 -33.43 31.38
C ARG A 464 6.04 -34.50 31.68
N VAL A 465 6.10 -35.65 31.00
CA VAL A 465 5.20 -36.78 31.33
C VAL A 465 5.61 -37.43 32.65
N THR A 466 6.91 -37.60 32.86
CA THR A 466 7.51 -38.08 34.11
C THR A 466 8.45 -37.01 34.66
N PRO A 467 8.71 -36.96 35.99
CA PRO A 467 9.57 -35.94 36.60
C PRO A 467 10.95 -35.83 35.94
N ASN A 468 11.54 -36.98 35.57
CA ASN A 468 12.85 -37.06 34.92
C ASN A 468 12.79 -37.14 33.38
N GLY A 469 11.58 -37.08 32.81
CA GLY A 469 11.37 -37.17 31.37
C GLY A 469 11.71 -35.88 30.62
N PRO A 470 11.81 -35.88 29.28
CA PRO A 470 12.09 -34.68 28.51
C PRO A 470 10.95 -33.65 28.55
N GLU A 471 11.29 -32.37 28.41
CA GLU A 471 10.29 -31.30 28.28
C GLU A 471 9.46 -31.42 27.01
N ILE A 472 8.15 -31.26 27.15
CA ILE A 472 7.21 -31.27 26.05
C ILE A 472 7.13 -29.85 25.47
N ARG A 473 7.99 -29.56 24.49
CA ARG A 473 7.98 -28.28 23.76
C ARG A 473 7.11 -28.30 22.50
N SER A 474 6.91 -29.48 21.93
CA SER A 474 6.06 -29.68 20.76
C SER A 474 5.55 -31.11 20.70
N VAL A 475 4.39 -31.30 20.09
CA VAL A 475 3.69 -32.58 20.06
C VAL A 475 3.24 -32.94 18.66
N ARG A 476 3.05 -34.24 18.42
CA ARG A 476 2.37 -34.72 17.21
C ARG A 476 0.88 -34.60 17.41
N VAL A 477 0.21 -33.92 16.48
CA VAL A 477 -1.24 -33.77 16.47
C VAL A 477 -1.83 -34.42 15.22
N LEU A 478 -2.95 -35.10 15.38
CA LEU A 478 -3.78 -35.63 14.30
C LEU A 478 -4.74 -34.54 13.82
N SER A 479 -4.95 -34.49 12.52
CA SER A 479 -5.81 -33.50 11.85
C SER A 479 -6.52 -34.13 10.66
N LEU A 480 -7.71 -33.65 10.33
CA LEU A 480 -8.46 -34.10 9.17
C LEU A 480 -8.20 -33.18 7.98
N GLN A 481 -7.86 -33.76 6.82
CA GLN A 481 -7.72 -33.03 5.55
C GLN A 481 -8.40 -33.79 4.41
N GLN A 482 -8.90 -33.08 3.41
CA GLN A 482 -9.32 -33.69 2.15
C GLN A 482 -8.07 -34.06 1.34
N LYS A 483 -7.90 -35.34 0.99
CA LYS A 483 -6.73 -35.80 0.22
C LYS A 483 -6.59 -35.09 -1.14
N SER A 484 -7.72 -34.75 -1.77
CA SER A 484 -7.74 -33.96 -3.03
C SER A 484 -7.17 -32.55 -2.89
N LEU A 485 -7.07 -32.01 -1.67
CA LEU A 485 -6.52 -30.69 -1.37
C LEU A 485 -5.09 -30.75 -0.81
N MET A 486 -4.43 -31.90 -0.95
CA MET A 486 -3.08 -32.15 -0.42
C MET A 486 -2.12 -32.39 -1.59
N ALA A 487 -1.00 -31.66 -1.63
CA ALA A 487 0.11 -31.91 -2.54
C ALA A 487 1.11 -32.91 -1.90
N PRO A 488 1.58 -33.93 -2.63
CA PRO A 488 2.72 -34.73 -2.19
C PRO A 488 4.01 -33.89 -2.23
N VAL A 489 4.73 -33.87 -1.12
CA VAL A 489 5.97 -33.08 -0.93
C VAL A 489 7.17 -33.93 -0.53
N ALA A 490 6.95 -35.16 -0.09
CA ALA A 490 8.00 -36.12 0.21
C ALA A 490 7.63 -37.50 -0.32
N MET A 491 8.63 -38.21 -0.83
CA MET A 491 8.51 -39.52 -1.44
C MET A 491 9.41 -40.50 -0.69
N SER A 492 8.89 -41.66 -0.30
CA SER A 492 9.67 -42.76 0.28
C SER A 492 9.68 -43.98 -0.61
N TRP A 493 10.76 -44.74 -0.48
CA TRP A 493 10.87 -46.10 -0.99
C TRP A 493 10.28 -47.06 0.05
N ASN A 494 9.29 -47.87 -0.33
CA ASN A 494 8.62 -48.85 0.53
C ASN A 494 8.94 -50.30 0.12
N GLY A 495 9.93 -50.53 -0.76
CA GLY A 495 10.25 -51.86 -1.31
C GLY A 495 9.64 -52.15 -2.67
N GLU A 496 8.77 -51.29 -3.20
CA GLU A 496 8.17 -51.41 -4.53
C GLU A 496 9.00 -50.69 -5.62
N ARG A 497 8.72 -50.97 -6.90
CA ARG A 497 9.40 -50.32 -8.05
C ARG A 497 9.18 -48.80 -8.11
N GLU A 498 8.12 -48.28 -7.50
CA GLU A 498 7.75 -46.86 -7.53
C GLU A 498 7.75 -46.24 -6.14
N ARG A 499 8.24 -44.99 -6.02
CA ARG A 499 8.24 -44.25 -4.75
C ARG A 499 6.81 -43.85 -4.40
N GLN A 500 6.41 -44.06 -3.16
CA GLN A 500 5.11 -43.62 -2.65
C GLN A 500 5.23 -42.30 -1.88
N PRO A 501 4.24 -41.39 -1.96
CA PRO A 501 4.23 -40.19 -1.15
C PRO A 501 4.08 -40.52 0.34
N ASN A 502 4.98 -39.99 1.17
CA ASN A 502 4.92 -40.13 2.64
C ASN A 502 4.77 -38.80 3.38
N GLY A 503 4.84 -37.68 2.65
CA GLY A 503 4.63 -36.35 3.18
C GLY A 503 3.74 -35.53 2.24
N PHE A 504 2.83 -34.78 2.84
CA PHE A 504 1.83 -33.98 2.16
C PHE A 504 1.81 -32.55 2.68
N ALA A 505 1.37 -31.57 1.88
CA ALA A 505 1.14 -30.21 2.33
C ALA A 505 -0.13 -29.65 1.69
N ASN A 506 -0.85 -28.76 2.39
CA ASN A 506 -2.08 -28.18 1.82
C ASN A 506 -1.74 -27.46 0.51
N LEU A 507 -2.58 -27.61 -0.49
CA LEU A 507 -2.45 -26.83 -1.71
C LEU A 507 -2.48 -25.33 -1.38
N GLY A 508 -1.68 -24.56 -2.13
CA GLY A 508 -1.63 -23.11 -2.02
C GLY A 508 -2.84 -22.47 -2.70
N THR A 509 -2.60 -21.43 -3.48
CA THR A 509 -3.68 -20.71 -4.18
C THR A 509 -4.21 -21.49 -5.39
N ASN A 510 -5.50 -21.35 -5.67
CA ASN A 510 -6.05 -21.78 -6.96
C ASN A 510 -5.63 -20.84 -8.09
N HIS A 511 -5.19 -21.41 -9.22
CA HIS A 511 -4.74 -20.65 -10.39
C HIS A 511 -5.93 -20.18 -11.22
N ASN A 512 -6.85 -21.09 -11.53
CA ASN A 512 -8.05 -20.79 -12.31
C ASN A 512 -9.16 -21.82 -12.03
N VAL A 513 -10.35 -21.50 -12.51
CA VAL A 513 -11.47 -22.44 -12.71
C VAL A 513 -11.84 -22.47 -14.19
N ALA A 514 -12.16 -23.65 -14.71
CA ALA A 514 -12.75 -23.83 -16.03
C ALA A 514 -14.22 -24.24 -15.86
N PHE A 515 -15.12 -23.66 -16.66
CA PHE A 515 -16.54 -23.94 -16.65
C PHE A 515 -16.96 -24.66 -17.93
N TYR A 516 -17.85 -25.63 -17.77
CA TYR A 516 -18.37 -26.46 -18.83
C TYR A 516 -19.88 -26.58 -18.74
N ARG A 517 -20.53 -26.82 -19.86
CA ARG A 517 -21.94 -27.17 -19.97
C ARG A 517 -22.06 -28.57 -20.56
N THR A 518 -22.63 -29.51 -19.83
CA THR A 518 -22.84 -30.87 -20.33
C THR A 518 -23.85 -30.89 -21.48
N SER A 519 -23.92 -32.00 -22.20
CA SER A 519 -24.98 -32.23 -23.20
C SER A 519 -26.40 -32.10 -22.63
N SER A 520 -26.59 -32.41 -21.34
CA SER A 520 -27.86 -32.22 -20.61
C SER A 520 -28.11 -30.78 -20.14
N GLY A 521 -27.22 -29.83 -20.44
CA GLY A 521 -27.32 -28.44 -20.02
C GLY A 521 -26.84 -28.16 -18.59
N LYS A 522 -26.35 -29.17 -17.86
CA LYS A 522 -25.85 -29.02 -16.48
C LYS A 522 -24.53 -28.25 -16.46
N ALA A 523 -24.41 -27.37 -15.49
CA ALA A 523 -23.18 -26.63 -15.22
C ALA A 523 -22.15 -27.50 -14.48
N GLU A 524 -20.95 -27.61 -15.03
CA GLU A 524 -19.80 -28.27 -14.40
C GLU A 524 -18.59 -27.35 -14.34
N TYR A 525 -17.64 -27.67 -13.46
CA TYR A 525 -16.42 -26.90 -13.29
C TYR A 525 -15.22 -27.77 -12.97
N GLU A 526 -14.03 -27.28 -13.30
CA GLU A 526 -12.74 -27.87 -12.92
C GLU A 526 -11.87 -26.79 -12.30
N ILE A 527 -11.38 -27.02 -11.08
CA ILE A 527 -10.47 -26.10 -10.41
C ILE A 527 -9.05 -26.60 -10.60
N VAL A 528 -8.17 -25.68 -10.99
CA VAL A 528 -6.75 -25.97 -11.14
C VAL A 528 -5.99 -25.21 -10.07
N SER A 529 -5.37 -25.94 -9.15
CA SER A 529 -4.47 -25.35 -8.16
C SER A 529 -3.20 -24.82 -8.82
N LEU A 530 -2.50 -23.88 -8.19
CA LEU A 530 -1.21 -23.40 -8.73
C LEU A 530 -0.17 -24.54 -8.81
N TYR A 531 -0.22 -25.48 -7.86
CA TYR A 531 0.58 -26.70 -7.90
C TYR A 531 0.27 -27.55 -9.14
N GLU A 532 -1.00 -27.81 -9.43
CA GLU A 532 -1.39 -28.60 -10.60
C GLU A 532 -1.07 -27.86 -11.91
N ALA A 533 -1.27 -26.53 -11.97
CA ALA A 533 -0.88 -25.72 -13.12
C ALA A 533 0.63 -25.84 -13.42
N ALA A 534 1.47 -25.85 -12.37
CA ALA A 534 2.91 -26.03 -12.51
C ALA A 534 3.27 -27.44 -13.03
N ARG A 535 2.59 -28.48 -12.54
CA ARG A 535 2.78 -29.86 -13.02
C ARG A 535 2.36 -30.04 -14.47
N ARG A 536 1.19 -29.52 -14.86
CA ARG A 536 0.71 -29.54 -16.25
C ARG A 536 1.72 -28.88 -17.18
N LEU A 537 2.19 -27.68 -16.81
CA LEU A 537 3.20 -26.97 -17.58
C LEU A 537 4.50 -27.78 -17.74
N ALA A 538 4.97 -28.43 -16.68
CA ALA A 538 6.15 -29.29 -16.72
C ALA A 538 5.97 -30.53 -17.62
N ARG A 539 4.74 -31.04 -17.75
CA ARG A 539 4.37 -32.16 -18.63
C ARG A 539 4.01 -31.72 -20.06
N GLY A 540 4.04 -30.42 -20.37
CA GLY A 540 3.56 -29.90 -21.67
C GLY A 540 2.04 -29.97 -21.86
N GLU A 541 1.28 -30.16 -20.78
CA GLU A 541 -0.18 -30.22 -20.80
C GLU A 541 -0.81 -28.82 -20.71
N PRO A 542 -1.99 -28.61 -21.32
CA PRO A 542 -2.72 -27.36 -21.17
C PRO A 542 -3.18 -27.14 -19.72
N ILE A 543 -2.90 -25.96 -19.18
CA ILE A 543 -3.35 -25.58 -17.82
C ILE A 543 -4.88 -25.61 -17.75
N VAL A 544 -5.55 -25.02 -18.74
CA VAL A 544 -7.01 -25.06 -18.91
C VAL A 544 -7.35 -26.09 -19.98
N ARG A 545 -8.03 -27.16 -19.60
CA ARG A 545 -8.55 -28.15 -20.55
C ARG A 545 -9.83 -27.58 -21.18
N ARG A 546 -9.89 -27.52 -22.51
CA ARG A 546 -11.06 -26.99 -23.24
C ARG A 546 -11.89 -28.07 -23.91
N GLN A 547 -11.27 -29.22 -24.13
CA GLN A 547 -11.92 -30.40 -24.67
C GLN A 547 -12.22 -31.34 -23.51
N ARG A 548 -13.49 -31.75 -23.39
CA ARG A 548 -13.95 -32.70 -22.39
C ARG A 548 -15.12 -33.48 -22.97
N ASP A 549 -15.06 -34.80 -22.87
CA ASP A 549 -16.10 -35.67 -23.41
C ASP A 549 -17.45 -35.41 -22.71
N GLY A 550 -18.50 -35.26 -23.52
CA GLY A 550 -19.85 -34.98 -23.03
C GLY A 550 -20.09 -33.56 -22.47
N ALA A 551 -19.12 -32.65 -22.55
CA ALA A 551 -19.27 -31.28 -22.07
C ALA A 551 -18.60 -30.22 -22.95
N LYS A 552 -19.32 -29.15 -23.26
CA LYS A 552 -18.82 -27.98 -23.99
C LYS A 552 -18.15 -27.01 -23.03
N PHE A 553 -16.90 -26.63 -23.29
CA PHE A 553 -16.23 -25.56 -22.55
C PHE A 553 -16.92 -24.21 -22.80
N VAL A 554 -17.16 -23.46 -21.71
CA VAL A 554 -17.82 -22.15 -21.75
C VAL A 554 -16.80 -21.03 -21.60
N MET A 555 -16.08 -21.03 -20.48
CA MET A 555 -15.04 -20.04 -20.16
C MET A 555 -14.14 -20.56 -19.03
N SER A 556 -13.03 -19.89 -18.81
CA SER A 556 -12.18 -20.04 -17.63
C SER A 556 -12.08 -18.71 -16.88
N LEU A 557 -11.92 -18.73 -15.56
CA LEU A 557 -11.73 -17.54 -14.74
C LEU A 557 -10.50 -17.68 -13.85
N ALA A 558 -9.64 -16.66 -13.85
CA ALA A 558 -8.50 -16.48 -12.98
C ALA A 558 -8.57 -15.14 -12.24
N ALA A 559 -7.81 -15.00 -11.16
CA ALA A 559 -7.80 -13.75 -10.38
C ALA A 559 -7.40 -12.53 -11.24
N GLY A 560 -8.17 -11.46 -11.12
CA GLY A 560 -8.04 -10.22 -11.88
C GLY A 560 -8.75 -10.22 -13.24
N GLU A 561 -9.34 -11.34 -13.68
CA GLU A 561 -10.24 -11.32 -14.84
C GLU A 561 -11.59 -10.68 -14.49
N ALA A 562 -12.27 -10.18 -15.52
CA ALA A 562 -13.51 -9.45 -15.38
C ALA A 562 -14.68 -10.20 -16.02
N VAL A 563 -15.83 -10.13 -15.36
CA VAL A 563 -17.13 -10.56 -15.89
C VAL A 563 -18.09 -9.38 -15.81
N GLU A 564 -19.00 -9.29 -16.77
CA GLU A 564 -20.03 -8.26 -16.82
C GLU A 564 -21.40 -8.92 -16.69
N PHE A 565 -22.16 -8.45 -15.70
CA PHE A 565 -23.58 -8.78 -15.56
C PHE A 565 -24.37 -7.74 -16.36
N LEU A 566 -25.19 -8.20 -17.30
CA LEU A 566 -25.86 -7.34 -18.28
C LEU A 566 -27.15 -6.72 -17.73
N ASP A 567 -27.78 -7.39 -16.76
CA ASP A 567 -29.08 -7.05 -16.20
C ASP A 567 -29.13 -7.28 -14.67
N GLY A 568 -30.29 -6.99 -14.07
CA GLY A 568 -30.59 -7.20 -12.65
C GLY A 568 -29.85 -6.27 -11.67
N GLU A 569 -30.04 -6.52 -10.38
CA GLU A 569 -29.43 -5.72 -9.29
C GLU A 569 -27.89 -5.77 -9.30
N ARG A 570 -27.33 -6.82 -9.91
CA ARG A 570 -25.89 -7.04 -10.01
C ARG A 570 -25.28 -6.49 -11.31
N LYS A 571 -26.07 -5.82 -12.15
CA LYS A 571 -25.61 -5.21 -13.42
C LYS A 571 -24.31 -4.43 -13.23
N GLY A 572 -23.36 -4.63 -14.15
CA GLY A 572 -22.07 -3.94 -14.19
C GLY A 572 -20.87 -4.89 -14.14
N ILE A 573 -19.68 -4.31 -13.95
CA ILE A 573 -18.41 -5.04 -14.04
C ILE A 573 -17.98 -5.56 -12.68
N TRP A 574 -17.57 -6.83 -12.67
CA TRP A 574 -17.08 -7.53 -11.50
C TRP A 574 -15.73 -8.19 -11.78
N ILE A 575 -14.84 -8.13 -10.80
CA ILE A 575 -13.47 -8.61 -10.88
C ILE A 575 -13.32 -9.83 -9.99
N VAL A 576 -12.77 -10.90 -10.58
CA VAL A 576 -12.45 -12.15 -9.88
C VAL A 576 -11.34 -11.90 -8.87
N GLN A 577 -11.63 -12.05 -7.58
CA GLN A 577 -10.65 -11.97 -6.50
C GLN A 577 -9.95 -13.31 -6.25
N GLY A 578 -10.65 -14.41 -6.50
CA GLY A 578 -10.14 -15.77 -6.33
C GLY A 578 -11.21 -16.82 -6.56
N VAL A 579 -10.80 -18.09 -6.51
CA VAL A 579 -11.65 -19.26 -6.68
C VAL A 579 -11.41 -20.20 -5.51
N TRP A 580 -12.49 -20.72 -4.92
CA TRP A 580 -12.44 -21.67 -3.81
C TRP A 580 -12.55 -23.12 -4.30
N ALA A 581 -12.11 -24.07 -3.47
CA ALA A 581 -12.08 -25.50 -3.78
C ALA A 581 -13.45 -26.12 -4.12
N ASN A 582 -14.54 -25.48 -3.71
CA ASN A 582 -15.91 -25.91 -3.98
C ASN A 582 -16.53 -25.27 -5.24
N GLY A 583 -15.73 -24.59 -6.06
CA GLY A 583 -16.16 -23.97 -7.31
C GLY A 583 -16.71 -22.55 -7.15
N GLN A 584 -16.81 -22.04 -5.92
CA GLN A 584 -17.24 -20.66 -5.69
C GLN A 584 -16.19 -19.68 -6.19
N VAL A 585 -16.63 -18.71 -7.00
CA VAL A 585 -15.82 -17.58 -7.44
C VAL A 585 -16.13 -16.39 -6.55
N VAL A 586 -15.09 -15.70 -6.09
CA VAL A 586 -15.24 -14.46 -5.31
C VAL A 586 -15.15 -13.29 -6.27
N LEU A 587 -16.21 -12.50 -6.35
CA LEU A 587 -16.31 -11.32 -7.20
C LEU A 587 -16.40 -10.04 -6.36
N THR A 588 -15.80 -8.96 -6.85
CA THR A 588 -15.93 -7.61 -6.28
C THR A 588 -16.15 -6.60 -7.41
N ARG A 589 -16.93 -5.54 -7.16
CA ARG A 589 -17.11 -4.42 -8.12
C ARG A 589 -15.74 -3.88 -8.58
N ASP A 590 -15.61 -3.53 -9.86
CA ASP A 590 -14.36 -3.02 -10.41
C ASP A 590 -13.84 -1.75 -9.73
N TYR A 591 -14.76 -0.91 -9.24
CA TYR A 591 -14.45 0.31 -8.51
C TYR A 591 -14.23 0.12 -7.01
N ASP A 592 -14.56 -1.01 -6.38
CA ASP A 592 -14.45 -1.14 -4.91
C ASP A 592 -13.00 -1.37 -4.47
N ALA A 593 -12.43 -0.39 -3.76
CA ALA A 593 -11.06 -0.38 -3.28
C ALA A 593 -10.93 -0.79 -1.80
N ARG A 594 -12.04 -1.14 -1.12
CA ARG A 594 -12.01 -1.44 0.31
C ARG A 594 -11.21 -2.72 0.60
N PRO A 595 -10.58 -2.82 1.78
CA PRO A 595 -10.05 -4.08 2.30
C PRO A 595 -11.15 -5.12 2.57
N THR A 596 -10.79 -6.40 2.57
CA THR A 596 -11.70 -7.49 2.91
C THR A 596 -12.10 -7.51 4.39
N SER A 597 -11.24 -6.96 5.26
CA SER A 597 -11.47 -6.85 6.70
C SER A 597 -12.00 -5.48 7.10
N LYS A 598 -13.06 -5.46 7.92
CA LYS A 598 -13.59 -4.24 8.53
C LYS A 598 -12.53 -3.52 9.37
N LYS A 599 -11.79 -4.27 10.19
CA LYS A 599 -10.70 -3.74 11.03
C LYS A 599 -9.59 -3.08 10.22
N GLU A 600 -9.27 -3.65 9.05
CA GLU A 600 -8.28 -3.03 8.16
C GLU A 600 -8.84 -1.78 7.48
N SER A 601 -10.11 -1.80 7.11
CA SER A 601 -10.81 -0.64 6.52
C SER A 601 -10.85 0.53 7.51
N GLU A 602 -11.28 0.28 8.76
CA GLU A 602 -11.28 1.26 9.85
C GLU A 602 -9.88 1.85 10.09
N ARG A 603 -8.84 0.99 10.11
CA ARG A 603 -7.45 1.43 10.23
C ARG A 603 -7.00 2.34 9.07
N LEU A 604 -7.59 2.18 7.89
CA LEU A 604 -7.30 3.01 6.72
C LEU A 604 -8.24 4.22 6.61
N GLY A 605 -9.09 4.46 7.61
CA GLY A 605 -10.08 5.54 7.59
C GLY A 605 -11.18 5.32 6.55
N MET A 606 -11.47 4.07 6.19
CA MET A 606 -12.54 3.70 5.27
C MET A 606 -13.73 3.13 6.03
N SER A 607 -14.94 3.48 5.63
CA SER A 607 -16.17 2.88 6.15
C SER A 607 -16.50 1.56 5.44
N GLY A 608 -17.01 0.61 6.21
CA GLY A 608 -17.41 -0.70 5.68
C GLY A 608 -16.24 -1.65 5.39
N LYS A 609 -16.50 -2.67 4.56
CA LYS A 609 -15.51 -3.59 4.01
C LYS A 609 -15.85 -3.83 2.54
N ARG A 610 -14.92 -4.44 1.81
CA ARG A 610 -15.12 -4.86 0.41
C ARG A 610 -16.44 -5.60 0.21
N GLU A 611 -17.15 -5.22 -0.82
CA GLU A 611 -18.30 -5.96 -1.30
C GLU A 611 -17.81 -7.22 -2.04
N GLU A 612 -18.18 -8.38 -1.51
CA GLU A 612 -17.88 -9.67 -2.11
C GLU A 612 -19.18 -10.38 -2.48
N PHE A 613 -19.24 -10.83 -3.72
CA PHE A 613 -20.34 -11.62 -4.27
C PHE A 613 -19.82 -13.01 -4.63
N TYR A 614 -20.58 -14.05 -4.26
CA TYR A 614 -20.22 -15.46 -4.43
C TYR A 614 -21.27 -16.16 -5.30
N PRO A 615 -21.32 -15.89 -6.62
CA PRO A 615 -22.33 -16.48 -7.49
C PRO A 615 -22.20 -18.01 -7.55
N LYS A 616 -23.34 -18.67 -7.78
CA LYS A 616 -23.35 -20.07 -8.21
C LYS A 616 -22.75 -20.17 -9.62
N VAL A 617 -22.17 -21.33 -9.94
CA VAL A 617 -21.62 -21.60 -11.27
C VAL A 617 -22.68 -21.43 -12.37
N SER A 618 -23.92 -21.87 -12.12
CA SER A 618 -25.04 -21.70 -13.05
C SER A 618 -25.32 -20.23 -13.39
N THR A 619 -25.18 -19.33 -12.42
CA THR A 619 -25.32 -17.88 -12.64
C THR A 619 -24.23 -17.35 -13.57
N LEU A 620 -22.98 -17.77 -13.37
CA LEU A 620 -21.83 -17.30 -14.16
C LEU A 620 -21.85 -17.76 -15.61
N ILE A 621 -22.51 -18.88 -15.91
CA ILE A 621 -22.62 -19.39 -17.28
C ILE A 621 -23.95 -19.01 -17.94
N SER A 622 -24.80 -18.21 -17.30
CA SER A 622 -26.06 -17.75 -17.91
C SER A 622 -25.83 -16.72 -19.01
N ASP A 623 -26.83 -16.51 -19.86
CA ASP A 623 -26.73 -15.56 -20.98
C ASP A 623 -26.70 -14.09 -20.51
N SER A 624 -27.10 -13.83 -19.26
CA SER A 624 -27.00 -12.51 -18.60
C SER A 624 -25.58 -12.17 -18.10
N VAL A 625 -24.61 -13.07 -18.29
CA VAL A 625 -23.21 -12.86 -17.86
C VAL A 625 -22.26 -13.15 -19.01
N ARG A 626 -21.33 -12.21 -19.25
CA ARG A 626 -20.25 -12.42 -20.23
C ARG A 626 -18.88 -12.16 -19.64
N LYS A 627 -17.90 -12.93 -20.07
CA LYS A 627 -16.49 -12.66 -19.78
C LYS A 627 -16.02 -11.47 -20.61
N ILE A 628 -15.36 -10.52 -19.96
CA ILE A 628 -14.83 -9.32 -20.63
C ILE A 628 -13.35 -9.11 -20.32
N SER A 629 -12.68 -8.38 -21.19
CA SER A 629 -11.37 -7.80 -20.92
C SER A 629 -11.51 -6.28 -20.88
N VAL A 630 -10.90 -5.67 -19.88
CA VAL A 630 -10.77 -4.22 -19.75
C VAL A 630 -9.32 -3.90 -20.02
N ASP A 631 -9.07 -3.12 -21.08
CA ASP A 631 -7.72 -2.75 -21.45
C ASP A 631 -7.16 -1.62 -20.54
N PRO A 632 -5.86 -1.27 -20.62
CA PRO A 632 -5.25 -0.29 -19.74
C PRO A 632 -5.88 1.11 -19.72
N ILE A 633 -6.71 1.45 -20.71
CA ILE A 633 -7.41 2.74 -20.79
C ILE A 633 -8.93 2.60 -20.63
N GLY A 634 -9.40 1.45 -20.14
CA GLY A 634 -10.81 1.22 -19.78
C GLY A 634 -11.71 0.76 -20.93
N ARG A 635 -11.16 0.45 -22.11
CA ARG A 635 -11.98 -0.08 -23.22
C ARG A 635 -12.34 -1.53 -22.94
N ILE A 636 -13.62 -1.84 -23.14
CA ILE A 636 -14.18 -3.17 -22.91
C ILE A 636 -14.20 -3.94 -24.22
N ARG A 637 -13.80 -5.21 -24.16
CA ARG A 637 -14.00 -6.18 -25.24
C ARG A 637 -14.54 -7.46 -24.65
N VAL A 638 -15.44 -8.12 -25.38
CA VAL A 638 -15.82 -9.50 -25.05
C VAL A 638 -14.55 -10.35 -25.10
N ALA A 639 -14.28 -11.05 -24.00
CA ALA A 639 -13.10 -11.89 -23.89
C ALA A 639 -13.50 -13.34 -24.11
N ASN A 640 -12.97 -13.92 -25.17
CA ASN A 640 -12.99 -15.35 -25.39
C ASN A 640 -11.73 -15.95 -24.76
N ASP A 641 -11.84 -17.16 -24.21
CA ASP A 641 -10.69 -17.86 -23.66
C ASP A 641 -9.74 -18.34 -24.74
#